data_AF-A0AA38W778-F1
#
_entry.id   AF-A0AA38W778-F1
#
_cell.length_a   1.000
_cell.length_b   1.000
_cell.length_c   1.000
_cell.angle_alpha   90.00
_cell.angle_beta   90.00
_cell.angle_gamma   90.00
#
_symmetry.space_group_name_H-M   'P 1'
#
loop_
_entity.id
_entity.type
_entity.pdbx_description
1 polymer ?
#
loop_
_entity_poly.entity_id
_entity_poly.type
_entity_poly.pdbx_seq_one_letter_code
_entity_poly.pdbx_strand_id
1 'polypeptide(L)'
;MSQDALNFIHEINTQNDCLKIKVRIVRIWKQSFSLDMILMDEKGKKIQGTIKAKLIHNFERFLAEGSIVVLSNFGVAENSGNYRIINHPCKLNFYHTTTVKKIEVFNGPVYGFGFVKFHDINNKKIGDEFAIDVIGGVVSCGNMDVYDRNGKEGKRINFEMQDLEGKVVNCTLWDSFAQELSTFVNANKNDGCVIIIIQFARVRLWKGILTILLTMITFLTSCIRLISKSGDSSSQQFSQLSCQTIYSMRDEFLVHTKRMSVDEISEVRKTYIHTINGKLYPTYKEACYALGLLDHDNEYVQAIEEASTSSSGHYLRTLFATVLLSNTMSRPESVWSVTWSYLSDGILHNQRILRKNPDLTLSDDEVCEGIVETIIMQKNFEGMPFPDAEYILSSSNRLIHDEVSYDKDALKVEHDKLFSFNDEQRYVYETIISAVEKDEGGVFFVYGYGGTGKTFIWRTLSAALRSKGEILLNVASSGIASLLLPGGRTAHSRFVIPININEDSLCSINPNSDLAALLRKTKLIIWDEAPMIHKHCFEALDRTLRDILRSTTPCSEEKLFGGKVVVFGGDFRQILPVIPKGSRHDIVNSSLNSSYIWDHCTVLKLTINMRLQVGAQNDDSDQTKQFADWILKIGNGTLGEPNDGEAMIEIPGDLLINETCDPVSSIISFTYPNIFDNVSDSSYFQDRAILAPTHEVVDTINEHMLLMMPTEETVYFSSDSICESEERTTFDRSLFSLEYLNSLRFSGVPNHKLALKVGVPIMLLRNIDQANGLCNGTRLQVEKLGKHVIQAKIITGTNAGMITLIPRMNLTPSDKRIPFKIKRKHLSRVGLFLPRPVSTHGQLYVAISRVKSKDGLKVLVCDANGKTMSTTTNVVYKEVLQKIIIRSMW
;
A
#
# COMPACT_ATOMS: atom_id res chain seq x y z
N MET A 1 -17.84 8.42 45.14
CA MET A 1 -17.42 9.42 44.13
C MET A 1 -16.25 8.82 43.37
N SER A 2 -16.27 8.87 42.04
CA SER A 2 -15.30 8.17 41.17
C SER A 2 -13.91 8.80 41.20
N GLN A 3 -12.88 8.03 41.55
CA GLN A 3 -11.49 8.50 41.73
C GLN A 3 -10.68 8.66 40.42
N ASP A 4 -11.33 8.59 39.26
CA ASP A 4 -10.67 8.55 37.94
C ASP A 4 -11.17 9.62 36.93
N ALA A 5 -11.85 10.67 37.41
CA ALA A 5 -12.21 11.80 36.55
C ALA A 5 -10.95 12.53 36.04
N LEU A 6 -10.89 12.76 34.71
CA LEU A 6 -9.86 13.58 34.08
C LEU A 6 -10.35 15.02 33.97
N ASN A 7 -9.49 15.97 34.33
CA ASN A 7 -9.73 17.40 34.20
C ASN A 7 -9.25 17.95 32.86
N PHE A 8 -9.91 19.01 32.39
CA PHE A 8 -9.47 19.81 31.25
C PHE A 8 -8.69 21.06 31.70
N ILE A 9 -7.92 21.68 30.81
CA ILE A 9 -7.04 22.82 31.14
C ILE A 9 -7.83 24.05 31.61
N HIS A 10 -9.02 24.29 31.05
CA HIS A 10 -9.88 25.41 31.44
C HIS A 10 -10.46 25.30 32.86
N GLU A 11 -10.35 24.15 33.52
CA GLU A 11 -10.75 23.95 34.92
C GLU A 11 -9.63 24.33 35.91
N ILE A 12 -8.39 24.51 35.42
CA ILE A 12 -7.20 24.70 36.26
C ILE A 12 -7.12 26.13 36.82
N ASN A 13 -7.14 26.24 38.15
CA ASN A 13 -6.85 27.46 38.88
C ASN A 13 -5.88 27.17 40.05
N THR A 14 -5.42 28.22 40.76
CA THR A 14 -4.42 28.14 41.85
C THR A 14 -4.95 27.56 43.17
N GLN A 15 -6.24 27.29 43.30
CA GLN A 15 -6.89 26.73 44.50
C GLN A 15 -7.28 25.25 44.34
N ASN A 16 -7.04 24.64 43.17
CA ASN A 16 -7.38 23.24 42.93
C ASN A 16 -6.31 22.29 43.46
N ASP A 17 -6.68 21.47 44.44
CA ASP A 17 -5.90 20.31 44.86
C ASP A 17 -6.26 19.03 44.08
N CYS A 18 -5.30 18.10 43.94
CA CYS A 18 -5.49 16.76 43.37
C CYS A 18 -5.96 16.67 41.90
N LEU A 19 -5.53 17.59 41.04
CA LEU A 19 -5.83 17.54 39.59
C LEU A 19 -5.14 16.37 38.85
N LYS A 20 -5.86 15.82 37.86
CA LYS A 20 -5.37 14.79 36.92
C LYS A 20 -5.76 15.16 35.49
N ILE A 21 -4.79 15.52 34.64
CA ILE A 21 -5.06 16.02 33.27
C ILE A 21 -4.49 15.10 32.20
N LYS A 22 -5.20 14.98 31.08
CA LYS A 22 -4.77 14.26 29.88
C LYS A 22 -4.36 15.27 28.80
N VAL A 23 -3.09 15.28 28.43
CA VAL A 23 -2.52 16.32 27.56
C VAL A 23 -1.53 15.77 26.53
N ARG A 24 -1.48 16.41 25.37
CA ARG A 24 -0.42 16.26 24.37
C ARG A 24 0.66 17.30 24.60
N ILE A 25 1.93 16.89 24.52
CA ILE A 25 3.08 17.81 24.54
C ILE A 25 3.19 18.44 23.15
N VAL A 26 2.77 19.70 23.03
CA VAL A 26 2.82 20.46 21.76
C VAL A 26 4.24 20.93 21.46
N ARG A 27 5.00 21.30 22.50
CA ARG A 27 6.38 21.76 22.36
C ARG A 27 7.17 21.58 23.66
N ILE A 28 8.48 21.36 23.59
CA ILE A 28 9.39 21.28 24.73
C ILE A 28 10.75 21.93 24.40
N TRP A 29 11.32 22.69 25.32
CA TRP A 29 12.64 23.30 25.13
C TRP A 29 13.37 23.47 26.47
N LYS A 30 14.70 23.50 26.39
CA LYS A 30 15.57 23.61 27.56
C LYS A 30 16.10 25.04 27.71
N GLN A 31 16.00 25.58 28.91
CA GLN A 31 16.65 26.80 29.35
C GLN A 31 17.84 26.48 30.27
N SER A 32 18.64 27.48 30.61
CA SER A 32 19.81 27.31 31.48
C SER A 32 19.51 26.66 32.85
N PHE A 33 18.28 26.79 33.36
CA PHE A 33 17.88 26.30 34.69
C PHE A 33 16.53 25.54 34.72
N SER A 34 15.89 25.31 33.57
CA SER A 34 14.60 24.62 33.47
C SER A 34 14.43 23.86 32.14
N LEU A 35 13.49 22.92 32.13
CA LEU A 35 12.88 22.38 30.92
C LEU A 35 11.43 22.88 30.90
N ASP A 36 11.05 23.59 29.85
CA ASP A 36 9.74 24.21 29.71
C ASP A 36 9.00 23.58 28.52
N MET A 37 7.68 23.55 28.62
CA MET A 37 6.82 22.88 27.65
C MET A 37 5.47 23.56 27.50
N ILE A 38 4.80 23.26 26.39
CA ILE A 38 3.41 23.63 26.14
C ILE A 38 2.60 22.34 26.03
N LEU A 39 1.58 22.24 26.87
CA LEU A 39 0.69 21.10 27.01
C LEU A 39 -0.69 21.49 26.47
N MET A 40 -1.36 20.58 25.78
CA MET A 40 -2.68 20.82 25.20
C MET A 40 -3.66 19.70 25.56
N ASP A 41 -4.87 20.07 25.99
CA ASP A 41 -5.94 19.12 26.32
C ASP A 41 -6.74 18.71 25.07
N GLU A 42 -7.66 17.76 25.24
CA GLU A 42 -8.48 17.26 24.12
C GLU A 42 -9.46 18.32 23.57
N LYS A 43 -9.67 19.43 24.28
CA LYS A 43 -10.45 20.60 23.83
C LYS A 43 -9.58 21.66 23.12
N GLY A 44 -8.28 21.39 22.90
CA GLY A 44 -7.35 22.29 22.22
C GLY A 44 -6.90 23.50 23.06
N LYS A 45 -7.19 23.54 24.36
CA LYS A 45 -6.67 24.59 25.26
C LYS A 45 -5.22 24.30 25.63
N LYS A 46 -4.39 25.34 25.70
CA LYS A 46 -2.95 25.24 26.01
C LYS A 46 -2.67 25.67 27.46
N ILE A 47 -1.75 24.99 28.14
CA ILE A 47 -1.12 25.41 29.41
C ILE A 47 0.41 25.27 29.33
N GLN A 48 1.14 26.12 30.06
CA GLN A 48 2.61 26.09 30.12
C GLN A 48 3.03 25.19 31.29
N GLY A 49 3.99 24.31 31.08
CA GLY A 49 4.60 23.47 32.11
C GLY A 49 6.10 23.77 32.28
N THR A 50 6.59 23.71 33.52
CA THR A 50 7.99 23.97 33.86
C THR A 50 8.54 22.88 34.80
N ILE A 51 9.71 22.36 34.47
CA ILE A 51 10.51 21.44 35.31
C ILE A 51 11.82 22.13 35.67
N LYS A 52 12.14 22.23 36.96
CA LYS A 52 13.44 22.76 37.42
C LYS A 52 14.58 21.83 36.99
N ALA A 53 15.74 22.36 36.61
CA ALA A 53 16.88 21.57 36.12
C ALA A 53 17.22 20.33 36.96
N LYS A 54 17.14 20.43 38.30
CA LYS A 54 17.40 19.32 39.24
C LYS A 54 16.43 18.14 39.12
N LEU A 55 15.27 18.29 38.47
CA LEU A 55 14.22 17.28 38.35
C LEU A 55 14.08 16.71 36.92
N ILE A 56 14.79 17.26 35.91
CA ILE A 56 14.63 16.88 34.50
C ILE A 56 14.80 15.36 34.31
N HIS A 57 15.85 14.79 34.89
CA HIS A 57 16.21 13.37 34.75
C HIS A 57 15.12 12.39 35.20
N ASN A 58 14.20 12.80 36.08
CA ASN A 58 13.08 11.97 36.52
C ASN A 58 11.99 11.81 35.45
N PHE A 59 11.90 12.78 34.53
CA PHE A 59 10.78 12.93 33.59
C PHE A 59 11.18 12.83 32.12
N GLU A 60 12.43 13.09 31.77
CA GLU A 60 12.94 13.15 30.38
C GLU A 60 12.54 11.94 29.52
N ARG A 61 12.56 10.72 30.08
CA ARG A 61 12.11 9.47 29.43
C ARG A 61 10.62 9.41 29.02
N PHE A 62 9.78 10.31 29.54
CA PHE A 62 8.34 10.38 29.26
C PHE A 62 7.95 11.60 28.42
N LEU A 63 8.88 12.53 28.20
CA LEU A 63 8.60 13.87 27.67
C LEU A 63 9.28 14.09 26.32
N ALA A 64 8.54 13.85 25.25
CA ALA A 64 8.92 14.21 23.88
C ALA A 64 7.75 14.92 23.20
N GLU A 65 8.04 15.82 22.24
CA GLU A 65 6.99 16.47 21.45
C GLU A 65 6.09 15.45 20.76
N GLY A 66 4.80 15.76 20.64
CA GLY A 66 3.77 14.84 20.17
C GLY A 66 3.32 13.78 21.18
N SER A 67 4.09 13.49 22.25
CA SER A 67 3.70 12.48 23.24
C SER A 67 2.43 12.87 23.99
N ILE A 68 1.56 11.89 24.23
CA ILE A 68 0.35 12.03 25.02
C ILE A 68 0.63 11.48 26.42
N VAL A 69 0.36 12.28 27.44
CA VAL A 69 0.61 11.95 28.84
C VAL A 69 -0.58 12.29 29.73
N VAL A 70 -0.82 11.45 30.73
CA VAL A 70 -1.63 11.79 31.90
C VAL A 70 -0.68 12.30 32.99
N LEU A 71 -0.96 13.51 33.47
CA LEU A 71 -0.24 14.16 34.55
C LEU A 71 -1.10 14.22 35.80
N SER A 72 -0.51 13.98 36.97
CA SER A 72 -1.11 14.27 38.29
C SER A 72 -0.02 14.59 39.31
N ASN A 73 -0.41 15.13 40.47
CA ASN A 73 0.50 15.57 41.54
C ASN A 73 1.51 16.64 41.09
N PHE A 74 1.11 17.51 40.16
CA PHE A 74 1.85 18.72 39.77
C PHE A 74 1.35 19.92 40.57
N GLY A 75 2.21 20.93 40.75
CA GLY A 75 1.79 22.21 41.33
C GLY A 75 1.20 23.14 40.27
N VAL A 76 0.23 23.96 40.67
CA VAL A 76 -0.29 25.07 39.86
C VAL A 76 0.26 26.38 40.44
N ALA A 77 0.71 27.30 39.58
CA ALA A 77 1.12 28.64 39.99
C ALA A 77 0.63 29.68 38.98
N GLU A 78 0.59 30.94 39.39
CA GLU A 78 0.32 32.04 38.48
C GLU A 78 1.39 32.17 37.38
N ASN A 79 0.94 32.57 36.19
CA ASN A 79 1.79 32.81 35.03
C ASN A 79 2.17 34.30 34.90
N SER A 80 2.58 34.91 36.02
CA SER A 80 2.73 36.36 36.22
C SER A 80 4.16 36.90 36.05
N GLY A 81 4.92 36.39 35.07
CA GLY A 81 6.31 36.82 34.82
C GLY A 81 6.68 37.02 33.35
N ASN A 82 7.81 37.69 33.10
CA ASN A 82 8.33 38.08 31.77
C ASN A 82 8.56 36.91 30.77
N TYR A 83 8.42 35.67 31.23
CA TYR A 83 8.54 34.44 30.43
C TYR A 83 7.19 33.73 30.24
N ARG A 84 6.12 34.51 30.11
CA ARG A 84 4.82 34.03 29.65
C ARG A 84 4.86 33.80 28.14
N ILE A 85 4.46 32.61 27.69
CA ILE A 85 4.44 32.26 26.26
C ILE A 85 3.01 32.10 25.73
N ILE A 86 2.05 31.76 26.58
CA ILE A 86 0.66 31.57 26.19
C ILE A 86 -0.27 32.42 27.07
N ASN A 87 -1.42 32.80 26.53
CA ASN A 87 -2.44 33.52 27.28
C ASN A 87 -3.29 32.56 28.15
N HIS A 88 -2.64 31.93 29.13
CA HIS A 88 -3.29 31.20 30.22
C HIS A 88 -2.90 31.86 31.56
N PRO A 89 -3.81 32.03 32.55
CA PRO A 89 -3.49 32.70 33.81
C PRO A 89 -2.60 31.85 34.74
N CYS A 90 -2.70 30.53 34.63
CA CYS A 90 -1.91 29.58 35.42
C CYS A 90 -0.85 28.85 34.57
N LYS A 91 0.18 28.33 35.22
CA LYS A 91 1.19 27.40 34.69
C LYS A 91 1.39 26.22 35.65
N LEU A 92 1.93 25.12 35.13
CA LEU A 92 2.20 23.90 35.89
C LEU A 92 3.68 23.82 36.29
N ASN A 93 3.95 23.43 37.54
CA ASN A 93 5.28 23.17 38.05
C ASN A 93 5.41 21.68 38.43
N PHE A 94 6.43 21.01 37.91
CA PHE A 94 6.70 19.62 38.26
C PHE A 94 7.48 19.53 39.57
N TYR A 95 7.05 18.62 40.45
CA TYR A 95 7.70 18.27 41.71
C TYR A 95 8.18 16.82 41.67
N HIS A 96 8.93 16.38 42.68
CA HIS A 96 9.38 14.99 42.81
C HIS A 96 8.22 13.99 42.98
N THR A 97 7.05 14.46 43.43
CA THR A 97 5.80 13.70 43.56
C THR A 97 4.95 13.63 42.28
N THR A 98 5.28 14.44 41.26
CA THR A 98 4.51 14.49 40.01
C THR A 98 4.61 13.16 39.27
N THR A 99 3.48 12.64 38.81
CA THR A 99 3.42 11.39 38.05
C THR A 99 3.11 11.68 36.59
N VAL A 100 3.83 11.02 35.68
CA VAL A 100 3.67 11.12 34.23
C VAL A 100 3.44 9.72 33.68
N LYS A 101 2.26 9.46 33.08
CA LYS A 101 1.94 8.19 32.44
C LYS A 101 1.71 8.42 30.95
N LYS A 102 2.57 7.87 30.09
CA LYS A 102 2.38 7.90 28.63
C LYS A 102 1.19 7.00 28.25
N ILE A 103 0.41 7.44 27.27
CA ILE A 103 -0.73 6.72 26.70
C ILE A 103 -0.79 6.93 25.18
N GLU A 104 -1.58 6.13 24.48
CA GLU A 104 -1.64 6.13 23.01
C GLU A 104 -2.87 6.87 22.45
N VAL A 105 -4.01 6.84 23.15
CA VAL A 105 -5.28 7.43 22.69
C VAL A 105 -5.42 8.89 23.14
N PHE A 106 -5.66 9.81 22.20
CA PHE A 106 -5.96 11.23 22.46
C PHE A 106 -6.99 11.77 21.46
N ASN A 107 -8.18 12.07 21.97
CA ASN A 107 -9.37 12.46 21.20
C ASN A 107 -9.43 13.98 21.05
N GLY A 108 -8.31 14.59 20.68
CA GLY A 108 -8.13 16.04 20.59
C GLY A 108 -7.39 16.48 19.33
N PRO A 109 -7.34 17.80 19.06
CA PRO A 109 -6.72 18.32 17.84
C PRO A 109 -5.23 17.95 17.76
N VAL A 110 -4.74 17.64 16.55
CA VAL A 110 -3.32 17.33 16.33
C VAL A 110 -2.46 18.59 16.50
N TYR A 111 -2.96 19.72 16.02
CA TYR A 111 -2.34 21.04 16.11
C TYR A 111 -3.32 22.04 16.74
N GLY A 112 -2.90 22.71 17.83
CA GLY A 112 -3.72 23.71 18.51
C GLY A 112 -3.47 25.13 18.04
N PHE A 113 -3.74 25.48 16.78
CA PHE A 113 -3.51 26.85 16.31
C PHE A 113 -4.48 27.86 16.96
N GLY A 114 -3.94 28.95 17.51
CA GLY A 114 -4.70 30.09 18.05
C GLY A 114 -4.47 31.34 17.20
N PHE A 115 -5.02 31.34 15.97
CA PHE A 115 -4.72 32.39 15.00
C PHE A 115 -5.26 33.78 15.39
N VAL A 116 -4.41 34.78 15.17
CA VAL A 116 -4.68 36.19 15.43
C VAL A 116 -4.90 36.96 14.12
N LYS A 117 -5.87 37.89 14.12
CA LYS A 117 -6.11 38.82 13.01
C LYS A 117 -5.01 39.87 12.89
N PHE A 118 -4.54 40.14 11.68
CA PHE A 118 -3.47 41.12 11.45
C PHE A 118 -3.92 42.55 11.78
N HIS A 119 -5.21 42.84 11.66
CA HIS A 119 -5.83 44.08 12.14
C HIS A 119 -5.53 44.35 13.62
N ASP A 120 -5.61 43.35 14.50
CA ASP A 120 -5.43 43.52 15.95
C ASP A 120 -3.94 43.64 16.33
N ILE A 121 -3.06 43.02 15.55
CA ILE A 121 -1.59 43.19 15.60
C ILE A 121 -1.21 44.63 15.23
N ASN A 122 -1.66 45.09 14.06
CA ASN A 122 -1.36 46.44 13.55
C ASN A 122 -1.92 47.56 14.45
N ASN A 123 -3.10 47.35 15.02
CA ASN A 123 -3.73 48.29 15.95
C ASN A 123 -3.23 48.17 17.40
N LYS A 124 -2.16 47.41 17.66
CA LYS A 124 -1.52 47.26 18.98
C LYS A 124 -2.47 46.76 20.09
N LYS A 125 -3.55 46.05 19.73
CA LYS A 125 -4.42 45.38 20.71
C LYS A 125 -3.77 44.15 21.33
N ILE A 126 -2.64 43.71 20.75
CA ILE A 126 -1.86 42.54 21.15
C ILE A 126 -0.42 43.00 21.39
N GLY A 127 0.01 42.93 22.65
CA GLY A 127 1.36 43.29 23.08
C GLY A 127 2.38 42.15 22.96
N ASP A 128 3.52 42.29 23.63
CA ASP A 128 4.59 41.28 23.67
C ASP A 128 4.49 40.30 24.87
N GLU A 129 3.40 40.40 25.64
CA GLU A 129 3.13 39.64 26.87
C GLU A 129 3.04 38.12 26.68
N PHE A 130 2.62 37.66 25.50
CA PHE A 130 2.52 36.25 25.14
C PHE A 130 2.77 36.06 23.64
N ALA A 131 3.00 34.81 23.24
CA ALA A 131 3.22 34.45 21.85
C ALA A 131 1.89 34.10 21.16
N ILE A 132 1.81 34.42 19.87
CA ILE A 132 0.62 34.26 19.03
C ILE A 132 0.89 33.34 17.85
N ASP A 133 -0.17 32.78 17.27
CA ASP A 133 -0.08 32.07 15.99
C ASP A 133 -0.65 32.99 14.88
N VAL A 134 -0.01 33.03 13.70
CA VAL A 134 -0.46 33.85 12.56
C VAL A 134 -0.36 33.09 11.23
N ILE A 135 -1.22 33.42 10.27
CA ILE A 135 -1.28 32.81 8.93
C ILE A 135 -1.52 33.89 7.87
N GLY A 136 -0.81 33.82 6.75
CA GLY A 136 -0.97 34.76 5.64
C GLY A 136 -0.11 34.40 4.42
N GLY A 137 -0.42 35.01 3.28
CA GLY A 137 0.37 34.89 2.05
C GLY A 137 1.58 35.82 2.09
N VAL A 138 2.76 35.36 1.67
CA VAL A 138 3.94 36.22 1.50
C VAL A 138 3.73 37.10 0.28
N VAL A 139 3.71 38.42 0.50
CA VAL A 139 3.50 39.42 -0.56
C VAL A 139 4.77 40.19 -0.91
N SER A 140 5.75 40.20 -0.02
CA SER A 140 7.09 40.76 -0.23
C SER A 140 8.10 39.98 0.60
N CYS A 141 9.30 39.75 0.05
CA CYS A 141 10.40 39.10 0.77
C CYS A 141 11.72 39.77 0.37
N GLY A 142 12.45 40.28 1.35
CA GLY A 142 13.76 40.90 1.15
C GLY A 142 14.87 39.88 0.98
N ASN A 143 16.08 40.36 0.70
CA ASN A 143 17.28 39.52 0.70
C ASN A 143 17.65 39.09 2.13
N MET A 144 18.44 38.02 2.24
CA MET A 144 18.98 37.57 3.51
C MET A 144 20.18 38.44 3.91
N ASP A 145 20.06 39.18 5.01
CA ASP A 145 21.16 39.95 5.61
C ASP A 145 22.03 39.02 6.49
N VAL A 146 23.34 39.23 6.50
CA VAL A 146 24.28 38.67 7.48
C VAL A 146 24.67 39.77 8.47
N TYR A 147 24.78 39.44 9.76
CA TYR A 147 25.13 40.39 10.82
C TYR A 147 25.94 39.72 11.93
N ASP A 148 26.84 40.45 12.59
CA ASP A 148 27.57 39.92 13.75
C ASP A 148 26.69 39.92 15.01
N ARG A 149 26.66 38.79 15.70
CA ARG A 149 25.98 38.56 16.97
C ARG A 149 26.98 38.02 18.00
N ASN A 150 27.71 38.93 18.64
CA ASN A 150 28.70 38.65 19.69
C ASN A 150 29.86 37.75 19.21
N GLY A 151 30.45 38.04 18.06
CA GLY A 151 31.56 37.27 17.48
C GLY A 151 31.12 36.02 16.71
N LYS A 152 29.88 36.00 16.21
CA LYS A 152 29.32 34.92 15.39
C LYS A 152 28.42 35.53 14.32
N GLU A 153 28.58 35.10 13.08
CA GLU A 153 27.66 35.46 11.99
C GLU A 153 26.26 34.88 12.25
N GLY A 154 25.29 35.77 12.46
CA GLY A 154 23.87 35.47 12.37
C GLY A 154 23.32 35.86 11.00
N LYS A 155 22.20 35.26 10.61
CA LYS A 155 21.48 35.60 9.38
C LYS A 155 20.08 36.10 9.69
N ARG A 156 19.49 36.95 8.85
CA ARG A 156 18.09 37.36 8.97
C ARG A 156 17.45 37.61 7.62
N ILE A 157 16.13 37.59 7.56
CA ILE A 157 15.36 37.98 6.37
C ILE A 157 14.08 38.67 6.83
N ASN A 158 13.72 39.76 6.15
CA ASN A 158 12.50 40.52 6.40
C ASN A 158 11.51 40.23 5.28
N PHE A 159 10.24 40.03 5.62
CA PHE A 159 9.19 39.73 4.67
C PHE A 159 7.84 40.24 5.18
N GLU A 160 6.90 40.39 4.27
CA GLU A 160 5.56 40.88 4.54
C GLU A 160 4.55 39.78 4.29
N MET A 161 3.67 39.55 5.26
CA MET A 161 2.55 38.64 5.14
C MET A 161 1.25 39.43 4.99
N GLN A 162 0.36 39.00 4.11
CA GLN A 162 -0.98 39.55 3.92
C GLN A 162 -2.06 38.55 4.36
N ASP A 163 -3.06 39.02 5.12
CA ASP A 163 -4.26 38.23 5.46
C ASP A 163 -5.36 38.35 4.39
N LEU A 164 -6.43 37.57 4.56
CA LEU A 164 -7.56 37.56 3.63
C LEU A 164 -8.39 38.87 3.65
N GLU A 165 -8.20 39.74 4.64
CA GLU A 165 -8.77 41.10 4.71
C GLU A 165 -7.86 42.14 4.02
N GLY A 166 -6.77 41.70 3.38
CA GLY A 166 -5.79 42.52 2.69
C GLY A 166 -4.84 43.29 3.62
N LYS A 167 -4.88 43.03 4.94
CA LYS A 167 -4.00 43.67 5.91
C LYS A 167 -2.62 43.02 5.85
N VAL A 168 -1.58 43.83 5.95
CA VAL A 168 -0.18 43.38 5.88
C VAL A 168 0.47 43.49 7.26
N VAL A 169 1.32 42.52 7.62
CA VAL A 169 2.19 42.56 8.81
C VAL A 169 3.63 42.27 8.43
N ASN A 170 4.54 43.00 9.08
CA ASN A 170 5.97 42.86 8.85
C ASN A 170 6.54 41.75 9.74
N CYS A 171 7.35 40.87 9.15
CA CYS A 171 7.89 39.69 9.81
C CYS A 171 9.40 39.61 9.61
N THR A 172 10.14 39.19 10.66
CA THR A 172 11.60 39.04 10.61
C THR A 172 12.03 37.68 11.14
N LEU A 173 12.64 36.88 10.27
CA LEU A 173 13.25 35.60 10.62
C LEU A 173 14.73 35.76 10.93
N TRP A 174 15.26 34.80 11.67
CA TRP A 174 16.67 34.74 12.05
C TRP A 174 17.24 33.33 11.81
N ASP A 175 18.53 33.27 11.56
CA ASP A 175 19.40 32.09 11.51
C ASP A 175 18.90 30.94 10.60
N SER A 176 18.49 29.79 11.14
CA SER A 176 18.03 28.64 10.34
C SER A 176 16.74 28.96 9.58
N PHE A 177 15.76 29.54 10.29
CA PHE A 177 14.47 29.92 9.73
C PHE A 177 14.60 30.93 8.57
N ALA A 178 15.57 31.85 8.65
CA ALA A 178 15.85 32.77 7.56
C ALA A 178 16.38 32.07 6.29
N GLN A 179 17.19 31.02 6.47
CA GLN A 179 17.70 30.20 5.38
C GLN A 179 16.60 29.30 4.78
N GLU A 180 15.73 28.74 5.62
CA GLU A 180 14.57 27.95 5.20
C GLU A 180 13.62 28.78 4.31
N LEU A 181 13.18 29.96 4.75
CA LEU A 181 12.33 30.84 3.93
C LEU A 181 13.03 31.24 2.63
N SER A 182 14.31 31.63 2.71
CA SER A 182 15.05 32.06 1.51
C SER A 182 15.15 30.94 0.49
N THR A 183 15.47 29.71 0.93
CA THR A 183 15.52 28.52 0.06
C THR A 183 14.15 28.21 -0.53
N PHE A 184 13.10 28.19 0.30
CA PHE A 184 11.74 27.88 -0.11
C PHE A 184 11.18 28.88 -1.12
N VAL A 185 11.31 30.19 -0.85
CA VAL A 185 10.88 31.26 -1.76
C VAL A 185 11.70 31.24 -3.05
N ASN A 186 13.00 30.92 -3.00
CA ASN A 186 13.84 30.81 -4.19
C ASN A 186 13.45 29.61 -5.08
N ALA A 187 13.10 28.47 -4.49
CA ALA A 187 12.65 27.29 -5.23
C ALA A 187 11.28 27.50 -5.90
N ASN A 188 10.37 28.21 -5.25
CA ASN A 188 8.97 28.37 -5.68
C ASN A 188 8.67 29.70 -6.40
N LYS A 189 9.68 30.43 -6.91
CA LYS A 189 9.51 31.77 -7.54
C LYS A 189 8.49 31.82 -8.69
N ASN A 190 8.22 30.68 -9.33
CA ASN A 190 7.33 30.58 -10.49
C ASN A 190 5.95 29.95 -10.15
N ASP A 191 5.77 29.46 -8.92
CA ASP A 191 4.60 28.65 -8.51
C ASP A 191 3.72 29.39 -7.48
N GLY A 192 2.95 30.37 -7.97
CA GLY A 192 1.80 30.92 -7.25
C GLY A 192 2.12 31.69 -5.96
N CYS A 193 1.16 31.69 -5.02
CA CYS A 193 1.25 32.42 -3.76
C CYS A 193 1.77 31.52 -2.64
N VAL A 194 2.87 31.91 -2.00
CA VAL A 194 3.43 31.22 -0.84
C VAL A 194 2.62 31.55 0.41
N ILE A 195 2.02 30.56 1.06
CA ILE A 195 1.31 30.75 2.34
C ILE A 195 2.20 30.26 3.49
N ILE A 196 2.28 31.05 4.56
CA ILE A 196 3.08 30.73 5.74
C ILE A 196 2.18 30.72 6.97
N ILE A 197 2.42 29.71 7.81
CA ILE A 197 1.94 29.64 9.18
C ILE A 197 3.13 29.86 10.12
N ILE A 198 2.96 30.76 11.07
CA ILE A 198 3.91 31.00 12.16
C ILE A 198 3.23 30.60 13.47
N GLN A 199 3.87 29.73 14.24
CA GLN A 199 3.47 29.42 15.61
C GLN A 199 4.38 30.11 16.62
N PHE A 200 3.82 30.46 17.78
CA PHE A 200 4.55 31.06 18.90
C PHE A 200 5.42 32.27 18.50
N ALA A 201 4.85 33.13 17.66
CA ALA A 201 5.40 34.40 17.24
C ALA A 201 5.29 35.44 18.38
N ARG A 202 6.31 36.28 18.56
CA ARG A 202 6.24 37.44 19.46
C ARG A 202 6.14 38.72 18.65
N VAL A 203 5.12 39.52 18.92
CA VAL A 203 5.01 40.89 18.41
C VAL A 203 6.04 41.75 19.14
N ARG A 204 6.85 42.54 18.43
CA ARG A 204 7.70 43.57 19.02
C ARG A 204 7.70 44.85 18.19
N LEU A 205 7.95 45.97 18.86
CA LEU A 205 8.26 47.23 18.17
C LEU A 205 9.76 47.30 17.90
N TRP A 206 10.16 47.40 16.63
CA TRP A 206 11.55 47.59 16.23
C TRP A 206 11.67 48.83 15.32
N LYS A 207 12.48 49.81 15.74
CA LYS A 207 12.62 51.12 15.07
C LYS A 207 11.29 51.82 14.72
N GLY A 208 10.28 51.67 15.60
CA GLY A 208 8.93 52.23 15.41
C GLY A 208 7.99 51.40 14.54
N ILE A 209 8.48 50.38 13.84
CA ILE A 209 7.69 49.43 13.05
C ILE A 209 7.31 48.24 13.93
N LEU A 210 6.05 47.81 13.84
CA LEU A 210 5.56 46.65 14.56
C LEU A 210 5.86 45.39 13.74
N THR A 211 6.65 44.49 14.32
CA THR A 211 7.29 43.37 13.62
C THR A 211 7.09 42.07 14.38
N ILE A 212 6.75 41.01 13.67
CA ILE A 212 6.63 39.66 14.22
C ILE A 212 8.02 39.00 14.23
N LEU A 213 8.47 38.58 15.41
CA LEU A 213 9.72 37.85 15.65
C LEU A 213 9.41 36.39 15.99
N LEU A 214 10.11 35.46 15.36
CA LEU A 214 9.69 34.06 15.32
C LEU A 214 10.45 33.14 16.27
N THR A 215 9.82 31.99 16.56
CA THR A 215 10.46 30.82 17.16
C THR A 215 10.20 29.50 16.42
N MET A 216 9.33 29.48 15.38
CA MET A 216 9.08 28.37 14.41
C MET A 216 8.48 28.93 13.11
N ILE A 217 8.58 28.17 12.01
CA ILE A 217 7.83 28.37 10.76
C ILE A 217 7.20 27.06 10.29
N THR A 218 6.09 27.12 9.56
CA THR A 218 5.59 26.03 8.72
C THR A 218 5.13 26.61 7.37
N PHE A 219 5.59 26.01 6.26
CA PHE A 219 5.31 26.46 4.90
C PHE A 219 4.17 25.65 4.27
N LEU A 220 3.37 26.30 3.42
CA LEU A 220 2.33 25.69 2.59
C LEU A 220 2.51 26.12 1.13
N THR A 221 2.74 25.16 0.22
CA THR A 221 2.67 25.39 -1.23
C THR A 221 1.24 25.25 -1.74
N SER A 222 0.91 25.98 -2.81
CA SER A 222 -0.34 25.80 -3.56
C SER A 222 -0.10 26.19 -5.02
N CYS A 223 -0.09 25.21 -5.93
CA CYS A 223 0.15 25.44 -7.34
C CYS A 223 -1.06 26.11 -8.01
N ILE A 224 -1.13 27.45 -7.95
CA ILE A 224 -2.13 28.24 -8.69
C ILE A 224 -1.52 28.65 -10.04
N ARG A 225 -1.76 27.84 -11.08
CA ARG A 225 -1.56 28.30 -12.47
C ARG A 225 -2.62 29.36 -12.79
N LEU A 226 -2.18 30.61 -12.99
CA LEU A 226 -3.02 31.65 -13.57
C LEU A 226 -3.40 31.25 -15.01
N ILE A 227 -4.68 30.92 -15.22
CA ILE A 227 -5.22 30.74 -16.57
C ILE A 227 -5.22 32.09 -17.27
N SER A 228 -4.55 32.13 -18.41
CA SER A 228 -4.54 33.27 -19.33
C SER A 228 -5.96 33.59 -19.79
N LYS A 229 -6.41 34.84 -19.60
CA LYS A 229 -7.56 35.34 -20.35
C LYS A 229 -7.14 35.58 -21.80
N SER A 230 -7.59 34.70 -22.70
CA SER A 230 -7.65 34.98 -24.13
C SER A 230 -8.62 36.14 -24.39
N GLY A 231 -8.15 37.23 -25.00
CA GLY A 231 -8.95 38.44 -25.20
C GLY A 231 -8.17 39.64 -25.74
N ASP A 232 -7.44 39.42 -26.83
CA ASP A 232 -6.84 40.37 -27.78
C ASP A 232 -6.05 41.64 -27.35
N SER A 233 -4.88 41.76 -27.99
CA SER A 233 -4.14 42.99 -28.38
C SER A 233 -3.34 43.82 -27.35
N SER A 234 -2.10 44.17 -27.77
CA SER A 234 -1.16 45.16 -27.21
C SER A 234 -0.54 44.93 -25.82
N SER A 235 0.53 44.13 -25.82
CA SER A 235 1.83 44.39 -25.16
C SER A 235 1.91 45.41 -23.99
N GLN A 236 2.27 44.93 -22.79
CA GLN A 236 3.59 45.23 -22.21
C GLN A 236 3.95 44.25 -21.06
N GLN A 237 5.25 44.07 -20.84
CA GLN A 237 5.81 43.15 -19.85
C GLN A 237 5.67 43.69 -18.43
N PHE A 238 5.48 42.81 -17.44
CA PHE A 238 6.05 43.04 -16.12
C PHE A 238 7.13 42.00 -15.84
N SER A 239 8.33 42.53 -15.59
CA SER A 239 9.62 41.84 -15.67
C SER A 239 10.11 41.36 -14.31
N GLN A 240 11.02 40.39 -14.38
CA GLN A 240 12.16 40.14 -13.48
C GLN A 240 12.18 40.89 -12.12
N LEU A 241 12.29 40.10 -11.05
CA LEU A 241 12.77 40.55 -9.73
C LEU A 241 14.23 41.06 -9.81
N SER A 242 14.43 42.30 -10.27
CA SER A 242 15.73 42.96 -10.32
C SER A 242 16.03 43.67 -8.99
N CYS A 243 17.16 43.33 -8.38
CA CYS A 243 17.72 44.14 -7.30
C CYS A 243 18.18 45.50 -7.85
N GLN A 244 17.70 46.62 -7.27
CA GLN A 244 18.48 47.80 -6.83
C GLN A 244 17.62 49.09 -6.72
N THR A 245 17.55 49.64 -5.50
CA THR A 245 17.82 51.06 -5.16
C THR A 245 16.86 52.20 -5.60
N ILE A 246 16.02 52.65 -4.63
CA ILE A 246 15.64 54.06 -4.29
C ILE A 246 14.55 54.80 -5.13
N TYR A 247 13.70 55.56 -4.40
CA TYR A 247 12.55 56.44 -4.74
C TYR A 247 12.69 57.31 -6.03
N SER A 248 11.65 57.88 -6.66
CA SER A 248 10.29 58.31 -6.23
C SER A 248 9.32 58.33 -7.45
N MET A 249 8.03 58.73 -7.43
CA MET A 249 7.20 59.41 -6.40
C MET A 249 5.77 58.82 -6.31
N ARG A 250 4.66 59.60 -6.46
CA ARG A 250 3.28 59.10 -6.23
C ARG A 250 2.13 59.72 -7.07
N ASP A 251 2.36 60.86 -7.73
CA ASP A 251 1.24 61.73 -8.13
C ASP A 251 0.66 61.51 -9.53
N GLU A 252 1.41 60.93 -10.48
CA GLU A 252 0.88 60.59 -11.82
C GLU A 252 -0.17 59.48 -11.78
N PHE A 253 -0.05 58.53 -10.85
CA PHE A 253 -0.95 57.37 -10.73
C PHE A 253 -2.40 57.75 -10.43
N LEU A 254 -2.63 58.89 -9.76
CA LEU A 254 -3.95 59.29 -9.27
C LEU A 254 -4.83 59.97 -10.33
N VAL A 255 -4.25 60.43 -11.46
CA VAL A 255 -4.95 61.28 -12.45
C VAL A 255 -5.65 60.47 -13.55
N HIS A 256 -5.13 59.30 -13.92
CA HIS A 256 -5.51 58.65 -15.19
C HIS A 256 -6.31 57.34 -15.10
N THR A 257 -6.59 56.82 -13.89
CA THR A 257 -7.28 55.53 -13.73
C THR A 257 -8.77 55.69 -13.41
N LYS A 258 -9.65 55.34 -14.37
CA LYS A 258 -11.11 55.30 -14.17
C LYS A 258 -11.49 54.16 -13.21
N ARG A 259 -12.25 54.45 -12.15
CA ARG A 259 -12.54 53.51 -11.06
C ARG A 259 -13.85 52.74 -11.28
N MET A 260 -13.82 51.43 -11.02
CA MET A 260 -15.03 50.62 -10.73
C MET A 260 -15.29 50.65 -9.22
N SER A 261 -16.50 50.26 -8.79
CA SER A 261 -16.88 50.32 -7.37
C SER A 261 -16.26 49.17 -6.55
N VAL A 262 -16.17 49.36 -5.24
CA VAL A 262 -15.62 48.36 -4.30
C VAL A 262 -16.51 47.12 -4.23
N ASP A 263 -17.82 47.30 -4.37
CA ASP A 263 -18.80 46.21 -4.27
C ASP A 263 -18.69 45.25 -5.46
N GLU A 264 -18.54 45.76 -6.69
CA GLU A 264 -18.27 44.98 -7.92
C GLU A 264 -16.96 44.17 -7.82
N ILE A 265 -15.97 44.66 -7.07
CA ILE A 265 -14.70 43.94 -6.83
C ILE A 265 -14.86 42.88 -5.71
N SER A 266 -15.82 43.06 -4.81
CA SER A 266 -16.02 42.22 -3.62
C SER A 266 -16.72 40.89 -3.91
N GLU A 267 -17.71 40.88 -4.81
CA GLU A 267 -18.45 39.65 -5.15
C GLU A 267 -17.60 38.70 -6.00
N VAL A 268 -16.80 39.24 -6.93
CA VAL A 268 -15.96 38.44 -7.82
C VAL A 268 -14.89 37.65 -7.05
N ARG A 269 -14.40 38.13 -5.90
CA ARG A 269 -13.27 37.51 -5.18
C ARG A 269 -13.64 36.44 -4.15
N LYS A 270 -14.86 36.45 -3.60
CA LYS A 270 -15.31 35.40 -2.65
C LYS A 270 -15.46 34.04 -3.32
N THR A 271 -15.78 34.04 -4.61
CA THR A 271 -16.18 32.84 -5.36
C THR A 271 -15.01 31.89 -5.65
N TYR A 272 -13.83 32.41 -6.03
CA TYR A 272 -12.77 31.57 -6.64
C TYR A 272 -12.08 30.57 -5.70
N ILE A 273 -11.85 30.92 -4.43
CA ILE A 273 -11.15 30.01 -3.50
C ILE A 273 -12.07 28.86 -3.03
N HIS A 274 -13.36 29.14 -2.98
CA HIS A 274 -14.39 28.19 -2.60
C HIS A 274 -14.93 27.41 -3.81
N THR A 275 -14.59 27.76 -5.05
CA THR A 275 -15.16 27.13 -6.26
C THR A 275 -14.21 26.11 -6.88
N ILE A 276 -14.54 24.83 -6.74
CA ILE A 276 -13.82 23.73 -7.41
C ILE A 276 -14.74 23.16 -8.51
N ASN A 277 -14.24 23.07 -9.75
CA ASN A 277 -14.98 22.63 -10.94
C ASN A 277 -16.34 23.35 -11.14
N GLY A 278 -16.40 24.66 -10.84
CA GLY A 278 -17.62 25.47 -11.00
C GLY A 278 -18.64 25.36 -9.86
N LYS A 279 -18.40 24.51 -8.85
CA LYS A 279 -19.25 24.38 -7.65
C LYS A 279 -18.63 25.11 -6.46
N LEU A 280 -19.37 26.05 -5.86
CA LEU A 280 -19.00 26.82 -4.68
C LEU A 280 -19.23 26.00 -3.40
N TYR A 281 -18.21 25.86 -2.55
CA TYR A 281 -18.25 25.13 -1.29
C TYR A 281 -18.32 26.08 -0.08
N PRO A 282 -19.04 25.76 1.02
CA PRO A 282 -19.23 26.70 2.14
C PRO A 282 -17.95 27.10 2.89
N THR A 283 -16.98 26.21 3.02
CA THR A 283 -15.76 26.42 3.82
C THR A 283 -14.47 26.12 3.05
N TYR A 284 -13.36 26.73 3.50
CA TYR A 284 -12.00 26.43 3.02
C TYR A 284 -11.64 24.94 3.20
N LYS A 285 -12.17 24.31 4.26
CA LYS A 285 -12.01 22.89 4.55
C LYS A 285 -12.63 22.04 3.44
N GLU A 286 -13.84 22.39 3.00
CA GLU A 286 -14.57 21.71 1.92
C GLU A 286 -13.97 21.98 0.54
N ALA A 287 -13.39 23.17 0.30
CA ALA A 287 -12.61 23.42 -0.90
C ALA A 287 -11.34 22.52 -0.96
N CYS A 288 -10.61 22.39 0.16
CA CYS A 288 -9.47 21.46 0.26
C CYS A 288 -9.88 19.99 0.17
N TYR A 289 -11.06 19.60 0.67
CA TYR A 289 -11.65 18.27 0.45
C TYR A 289 -11.95 18.04 -1.04
N ALA A 290 -12.63 18.98 -1.69
CA ALA A 290 -12.94 18.91 -3.12
C ALA A 290 -11.67 18.93 -4.02
N LEU A 291 -10.53 19.36 -3.49
CA LEU A 291 -9.21 19.28 -4.15
C LEU A 291 -8.45 17.97 -3.87
N GLY A 292 -8.79 17.21 -2.82
CA GLY A 292 -8.08 15.97 -2.44
C GLY A 292 -6.77 16.20 -1.67
N LEU A 293 -6.70 17.28 -0.88
CA LEU A 293 -5.47 17.73 -0.19
C LEU A 293 -5.40 17.37 1.30
N LEU A 294 -6.36 16.62 1.83
CA LEU A 294 -6.45 16.24 3.25
C LEU A 294 -6.85 14.77 3.37
N ASP A 295 -6.08 13.98 4.12
CA ASP A 295 -6.48 12.63 4.51
C ASP A 295 -7.71 12.72 5.40
N HIS A 296 -8.87 12.36 4.84
CA HIS A 296 -10.13 12.34 5.53
C HIS A 296 -11.06 11.32 4.87
N ASP A 297 -11.77 10.56 5.67
CA ASP A 297 -12.77 9.56 5.31
C ASP A 297 -13.86 10.03 4.31
N ASN A 298 -13.94 11.34 4.06
CA ASN A 298 -14.79 11.93 3.03
C ASN A 298 -14.33 11.56 1.61
N GLU A 299 -13.05 11.21 1.39
CA GLU A 299 -12.61 10.63 0.11
C GLU A 299 -13.30 9.29 -0.17
N TYR A 300 -13.60 8.49 0.87
CA TYR A 300 -14.33 7.23 0.74
C TYR A 300 -15.82 7.44 0.53
N VAL A 301 -16.41 8.47 1.16
CA VAL A 301 -17.78 8.92 0.86
C VAL A 301 -17.88 9.34 -0.61
N GLN A 302 -16.97 10.20 -1.08
CA GLN A 302 -16.93 10.64 -2.48
C GLN A 302 -16.61 9.51 -3.45
N ALA A 303 -15.79 8.52 -3.06
CA ALA A 303 -15.53 7.32 -3.85
C ALA A 303 -16.78 6.45 -4.02
N ILE A 304 -17.58 6.27 -2.97
CA ILE A 304 -18.83 5.49 -3.01
C ILE A 304 -19.92 6.25 -3.77
N GLU A 305 -20.03 7.58 -3.58
CA GLU A 305 -20.94 8.45 -4.34
C GLU A 305 -20.57 8.51 -5.84
N GLU A 306 -19.28 8.62 -6.17
CA GLU A 306 -18.79 8.57 -7.55
C GLU A 306 -19.09 7.21 -8.20
N ALA A 307 -18.85 6.12 -7.47
CA ALA A 307 -19.13 4.76 -7.95
C ALA A 307 -20.64 4.48 -8.11
N SER A 308 -21.50 4.97 -7.21
CA SER A 308 -22.94 4.67 -7.23
C SER A 308 -23.65 5.18 -8.48
N THR A 309 -23.09 6.20 -9.15
CA THR A 309 -23.55 6.65 -10.48
C THR A 309 -23.45 5.61 -11.60
N SER A 310 -22.67 4.53 -11.40
CA SER A 310 -22.30 3.58 -12.44
C SER A 310 -22.12 2.13 -11.98
N SER A 311 -22.48 1.79 -10.74
CA SER A 311 -22.31 0.46 -10.14
C SER A 311 -23.49 0.07 -9.25
N SER A 312 -23.83 -1.22 -9.23
CA SER A 312 -24.87 -1.78 -8.36
C SER A 312 -24.43 -1.87 -6.89
N GLY A 313 -25.40 -1.99 -5.98
CA GLY A 313 -25.14 -2.13 -4.54
C GLY A 313 -24.17 -3.26 -4.19
N HIS A 314 -24.16 -4.36 -4.96
CA HIS A 314 -23.19 -5.44 -4.77
C HIS A 314 -21.74 -4.95 -4.88
N TYR A 315 -21.41 -4.21 -5.94
CA TYR A 315 -20.05 -3.67 -6.13
C TYR A 315 -19.72 -2.58 -5.11
N LEU A 316 -20.70 -1.77 -4.71
CA LEU A 316 -20.51 -0.74 -3.67
C LEU A 316 -20.24 -1.37 -2.29
N ARG A 317 -20.91 -2.48 -1.94
CA ARG A 317 -20.62 -3.24 -0.71
C ARG A 317 -19.22 -3.85 -0.74
N THR A 318 -18.78 -4.40 -1.88
CA THR A 318 -17.40 -4.88 -2.05
C THR A 318 -16.37 -3.75 -1.94
N LEU A 319 -16.66 -2.57 -2.49
CA LEU A 319 -15.83 -1.37 -2.36
C LEU A 319 -15.72 -0.94 -0.88
N PHE A 320 -16.85 -0.81 -0.18
CA PHE A 320 -16.88 -0.44 1.24
C PHE A 320 -16.10 -1.45 2.10
N ALA A 321 -16.32 -2.75 1.90
CA ALA A 321 -15.60 -3.82 2.59
C ALA A 321 -14.08 -3.75 2.33
N THR A 322 -13.67 -3.45 1.10
CA THR A 322 -12.25 -3.29 0.72
C THR A 322 -11.60 -2.14 1.48
N VAL A 323 -12.22 -0.96 1.48
CA VAL A 323 -11.69 0.22 2.18
C VAL A 323 -11.63 -0.04 3.69
N LEU A 324 -12.69 -0.62 4.27
CA LEU A 324 -12.76 -0.98 5.69
C LEU A 324 -11.64 -1.96 6.10
N LEU A 325 -11.43 -3.03 5.34
CA LEU A 325 -10.39 -4.03 5.61
C LEU A 325 -8.97 -3.50 5.38
N SER A 326 -8.79 -2.48 4.55
CA SER A 326 -7.50 -1.82 4.33
C SER A 326 -7.05 -0.91 5.49
N ASN A 327 -7.92 -0.70 6.50
CA ASN A 327 -7.65 0.12 7.69
C ASN A 327 -7.25 1.56 7.33
N THR A 328 -7.92 2.13 6.34
CA THR A 328 -7.69 3.49 5.82
C THR A 328 -8.68 4.52 6.38
N MET A 329 -9.91 4.07 6.69
CA MET A 329 -10.89 4.88 7.40
C MET A 329 -10.40 5.16 8.82
N SER A 330 -10.34 6.44 9.20
CA SER A 330 -10.11 6.86 10.58
C SER A 330 -11.37 6.77 11.44
N ARG A 331 -12.54 6.81 10.80
CA ARG A 331 -13.89 6.86 11.40
C ARG A 331 -14.92 6.12 10.55
N PRO A 332 -14.87 4.77 10.50
CA PRO A 332 -15.78 3.96 9.68
C PRO A 332 -17.27 4.25 9.89
N GLU A 333 -17.66 4.56 11.13
CA GLU A 333 -19.04 4.87 11.51
C GLU A 333 -19.56 6.15 10.81
N SER A 334 -18.66 7.11 10.58
CA SER A 334 -18.97 8.35 9.87
C SER A 334 -19.17 8.10 8.38
N VAL A 335 -18.37 7.24 7.74
CA VAL A 335 -18.57 6.84 6.33
C VAL A 335 -19.87 6.05 6.18
N TRP A 336 -20.09 5.07 7.06
CA TRP A 336 -21.29 4.22 7.05
C TRP A 336 -22.58 5.03 7.11
N SER A 337 -22.70 5.94 8.09
CA SER A 337 -23.91 6.76 8.30
C SER A 337 -24.32 7.59 7.08
N VAL A 338 -23.39 7.96 6.21
CA VAL A 338 -23.65 8.72 4.97
C VAL A 338 -23.88 7.80 3.76
N THR A 339 -23.32 6.59 3.75
CA THR A 339 -23.24 5.75 2.54
C THR A 339 -24.11 4.50 2.53
N TRP A 340 -24.62 4.04 3.68
CA TRP A 340 -25.38 2.78 3.79
C TRP A 340 -26.58 2.69 2.83
N SER A 341 -27.23 3.81 2.51
CA SER A 341 -28.36 3.87 1.59
C SER A 341 -27.97 3.45 0.17
N TYR A 342 -26.80 3.88 -0.34
CA TYR A 342 -26.25 3.38 -1.60
C TYR A 342 -25.87 1.90 -1.53
N LEU A 343 -25.47 1.41 -0.35
CA LEU A 343 -25.15 0.00 -0.11
C LEU A 343 -26.37 -0.92 -0.02
N SER A 344 -27.59 -0.38 0.11
CA SER A 344 -28.82 -1.16 0.31
C SER A 344 -29.34 -1.90 -0.93
N ASP A 345 -28.90 -1.49 -2.13
CA ASP A 345 -29.43 -2.00 -3.40
C ASP A 345 -29.27 -3.54 -3.53
N GLY A 346 -30.38 -4.22 -3.83
CA GLY A 346 -30.49 -5.67 -3.93
C GLY A 346 -30.67 -6.45 -2.61
N ILE A 347 -30.53 -5.83 -1.42
CA ILE A 347 -30.66 -6.55 -0.13
C ILE A 347 -32.08 -7.11 0.07
N LEU A 348 -33.10 -6.27 -0.13
CA LEU A 348 -34.50 -6.68 -0.02
C LEU A 348 -34.85 -7.81 -1.00
N HIS A 349 -34.33 -7.75 -2.22
CA HIS A 349 -34.53 -8.78 -3.24
C HIS A 349 -33.92 -10.13 -2.81
N ASN A 350 -32.69 -10.11 -2.30
CA ASN A 350 -32.01 -11.31 -1.81
C ASN A 350 -32.73 -11.93 -0.61
N GLN A 351 -33.19 -11.12 0.35
CA GLN A 351 -33.97 -11.61 1.51
C GLN A 351 -35.33 -12.18 1.10
N ARG A 352 -36.03 -11.58 0.10
CA ARG A 352 -37.26 -12.14 -0.48
C ARG A 352 -37.04 -13.52 -1.08
N ILE A 353 -35.94 -13.74 -1.81
CA ILE A 353 -35.57 -15.04 -2.37
C ILE A 353 -35.22 -16.04 -1.25
N LEU A 354 -34.33 -15.64 -0.33
CA LEU A 354 -33.81 -16.51 0.74
C LEU A 354 -34.90 -16.96 1.71
N ARG A 355 -35.80 -16.05 2.10
CA ARG A 355 -36.97 -16.34 2.96
C ARG A 355 -38.19 -16.86 2.17
N LYS A 356 -38.09 -17.00 0.84
CA LYS A 356 -39.17 -17.40 -0.10
C LYS A 356 -40.49 -16.62 0.09
N ASN A 357 -40.39 -15.35 0.46
CA ASN A 357 -41.52 -14.47 0.71
C ASN A 357 -41.44 -13.24 -0.22
N PRO A 358 -42.22 -13.18 -1.31
CA PRO A 358 -42.15 -12.07 -2.27
C PRO A 358 -42.65 -10.74 -1.71
N ASP A 359 -43.55 -10.80 -0.71
CA ASP A 359 -44.20 -9.63 -0.10
C ASP A 359 -43.42 -9.07 1.10
N LEU A 360 -42.28 -9.68 1.45
CA LEU A 360 -41.40 -9.22 2.54
C LEU A 360 -41.03 -7.75 2.34
N THR A 361 -41.23 -6.95 3.38
CA THR A 361 -40.67 -5.60 3.55
C THR A 361 -39.69 -5.64 4.71
N LEU A 362 -38.62 -4.85 4.64
CA LEU A 362 -37.63 -4.72 5.71
C LEU A 362 -37.63 -3.27 6.22
N SER A 363 -37.37 -3.07 7.52
CA SER A 363 -37.03 -1.76 8.06
C SER A 363 -35.63 -1.29 7.63
N ASP A 364 -35.31 -0.01 7.82
CA ASP A 364 -33.95 0.50 7.57
C ASP A 364 -32.90 -0.22 8.43
N ASP A 365 -33.27 -0.62 9.66
CA ASP A 365 -32.42 -1.40 10.56
C ASP A 365 -32.18 -2.83 10.02
N GLU A 366 -33.23 -3.55 9.60
CA GLU A 366 -33.12 -4.88 8.99
C GLU A 366 -32.36 -4.86 7.65
N VAL A 367 -32.46 -3.75 6.89
CA VAL A 367 -31.64 -3.51 5.69
C VAL A 367 -30.18 -3.29 6.09
N CYS A 368 -29.89 -2.48 7.11
CA CYS A 368 -28.54 -2.28 7.63
C CYS A 368 -27.91 -3.58 8.13
N GLU A 369 -28.66 -4.42 8.86
CA GLU A 369 -28.25 -5.77 9.25
C GLU A 369 -27.92 -6.63 8.03
N GLY A 370 -28.79 -6.68 7.02
CA GLY A 370 -28.55 -7.42 5.79
C GLY A 370 -27.33 -6.92 4.99
N ILE A 371 -27.03 -5.62 5.02
CA ILE A 371 -25.78 -5.08 4.47
C ILE A 371 -24.58 -5.56 5.31
N VAL A 372 -24.66 -5.45 6.64
CA VAL A 372 -23.60 -5.88 7.57
C VAL A 372 -23.30 -7.37 7.45
N GLU A 373 -24.30 -8.24 7.31
CA GLU A 373 -24.12 -9.68 7.03
C GLU A 373 -23.26 -9.93 5.79
N THR A 374 -23.39 -9.08 4.75
CA THR A 374 -22.62 -9.22 3.50
C THR A 374 -21.23 -8.56 3.54
N ILE A 375 -20.94 -7.70 4.53
CA ILE A 375 -19.69 -6.93 4.63
C ILE A 375 -18.79 -7.43 5.76
N ILE A 376 -19.35 -7.62 6.96
CA ILE A 376 -18.58 -7.92 8.19
C ILE A 376 -18.49 -9.43 8.41
N MET A 377 -17.62 -10.09 7.63
CA MET A 377 -17.34 -11.52 7.79
C MET A 377 -16.04 -11.86 8.52
N GLN A 378 -15.19 -10.88 8.90
CA GLN A 378 -13.82 -11.19 9.39
C GLN A 378 -13.29 -10.41 10.61
N LYS A 379 -13.86 -9.27 11.02
CA LYS A 379 -13.45 -8.52 12.24
C LYS A 379 -14.57 -7.67 12.81
N ASN A 380 -14.58 -7.49 14.13
CA ASN A 380 -15.38 -6.45 14.80
C ASN A 380 -14.70 -5.09 14.59
N PHE A 381 -15.48 -4.08 14.18
CA PHE A 381 -15.04 -2.69 14.08
C PHE A 381 -15.82 -1.86 15.10
N GLU A 382 -15.12 -1.11 15.95
CA GLU A 382 -15.74 -0.30 17.00
C GLU A 382 -16.62 0.81 16.38
N GLY A 383 -17.87 0.91 16.82
CA GLY A 383 -18.84 1.89 16.30
C GLY A 383 -19.64 1.49 15.06
N MET A 384 -19.37 0.32 14.45
CA MET A 384 -20.21 -0.24 13.37
C MET A 384 -21.39 -1.05 13.93
N PRO A 385 -22.54 -1.13 13.23
CA PRO A 385 -23.62 -2.04 13.61
C PRO A 385 -23.12 -3.49 13.56
N PHE A 386 -23.56 -4.32 14.49
CA PHE A 386 -23.11 -5.71 14.63
C PHE A 386 -24.31 -6.61 14.93
N PRO A 387 -24.41 -7.82 14.33
CA PRO A 387 -25.53 -8.71 14.57
C PRO A 387 -25.64 -9.13 16.04
N ASP A 388 -26.87 -9.31 16.51
CA ASP A 388 -27.15 -9.59 17.92
C ASP A 388 -26.45 -10.86 18.44
N ALA A 389 -26.07 -10.85 19.72
CA ALA A 389 -25.25 -11.90 20.33
C ALA A 389 -25.90 -13.30 20.27
N GLU A 390 -27.23 -13.37 20.23
CA GLU A 390 -28.00 -14.61 20.14
C GLU A 390 -27.81 -15.31 18.77
N TYR A 391 -27.57 -14.54 17.70
CA TYR A 391 -27.24 -15.07 16.36
C TYR A 391 -25.81 -15.66 16.34
N ILE A 392 -24.87 -15.03 17.03
CA ILE A 392 -23.45 -15.46 17.10
C ILE A 392 -23.31 -16.79 17.85
N LEU A 393 -24.06 -16.97 18.94
CA LEU A 393 -24.05 -18.20 19.74
C LEU A 393 -24.56 -19.44 18.98
N SER A 394 -25.33 -19.24 17.91
CA SER A 394 -25.72 -20.33 16.99
C SER A 394 -24.64 -20.66 15.95
N SER A 395 -23.65 -19.79 15.74
CA SER A 395 -22.69 -19.92 14.65
C SER A 395 -21.53 -20.86 15.00
N SER A 396 -21.60 -22.07 14.44
CA SER A 396 -20.45 -22.99 14.35
C SER A 396 -19.24 -22.32 13.71
N ASN A 397 -18.03 -22.74 14.09
CA ASN A 397 -16.76 -22.35 13.46
C ASN A 397 -16.90 -22.23 11.93
N ARG A 398 -16.88 -20.98 11.45
CA ARG A 398 -17.21 -20.66 10.05
C ARG A 398 -16.15 -21.18 9.07
N LEU A 399 -14.89 -21.22 9.50
CA LEU A 399 -13.80 -21.78 8.68
C LEU A 399 -13.98 -23.28 8.41
N ILE A 400 -14.59 -24.01 9.34
CA ILE A 400 -14.99 -25.41 9.14
C ILE A 400 -16.24 -25.47 8.25
N HIS A 401 -17.24 -24.62 8.50
CA HIS A 401 -18.45 -24.55 7.68
C HIS A 401 -18.14 -24.32 6.19
N ASP A 402 -17.28 -23.36 5.87
CA ASP A 402 -16.84 -23.02 4.51
C ASP A 402 -16.17 -24.19 3.77
N GLU A 403 -15.50 -25.10 4.50
CA GLU A 403 -14.82 -26.26 3.88
C GLU A 403 -15.74 -27.50 3.78
N VAL A 404 -16.89 -27.52 4.45
CA VAL A 404 -17.89 -28.62 4.39
C VAL A 404 -19.19 -28.26 3.66
N SER A 405 -19.40 -26.99 3.32
CA SER A 405 -20.60 -26.47 2.63
C SER A 405 -20.60 -26.66 1.11
N TYR A 406 -19.51 -27.18 0.53
CA TYR A 406 -19.44 -27.52 -0.89
C TYR A 406 -20.50 -28.56 -1.27
N ASP A 407 -21.06 -28.43 -2.48
CA ASP A 407 -21.96 -29.41 -3.07
C ASP A 407 -21.22 -30.73 -3.34
N LYS A 408 -21.52 -31.73 -2.52
CA LYS A 408 -20.85 -33.04 -2.53
C LYS A 408 -21.19 -33.86 -3.78
N ASP A 409 -22.41 -33.74 -4.29
CA ASP A 409 -22.87 -34.49 -5.45
C ASP A 409 -22.28 -33.88 -6.73
N ALA A 410 -22.27 -32.55 -6.84
CA ALA A 410 -21.58 -31.86 -7.93
C ALA A 410 -20.07 -32.16 -7.94
N LEU A 411 -19.42 -32.18 -6.77
CA LEU A 411 -18.00 -32.53 -6.65
C LEU A 411 -17.71 -34.00 -6.96
N LYS A 412 -18.62 -34.92 -6.64
CA LYS A 412 -18.49 -36.33 -7.05
C LYS A 412 -18.55 -36.45 -8.57
N VAL A 413 -19.49 -35.76 -9.22
CA VAL A 413 -19.59 -35.70 -10.69
C VAL A 413 -18.38 -34.99 -11.31
N GLU A 414 -17.80 -33.97 -10.67
CA GLU A 414 -16.54 -33.37 -11.11
C GLU A 414 -15.38 -34.35 -10.98
N HIS A 415 -15.24 -35.03 -9.84
CA HIS A 415 -14.22 -36.05 -9.60
C HIS A 415 -14.25 -37.12 -10.71
N ASP A 416 -15.41 -37.72 -10.98
CA ASP A 416 -15.54 -38.82 -11.93
C ASP A 416 -15.22 -38.38 -13.37
N LYS A 417 -15.45 -37.10 -13.71
CA LYS A 417 -15.00 -36.48 -14.98
C LYS A 417 -13.50 -36.20 -15.03
N LEU A 418 -12.90 -35.84 -13.90
CA LEU A 418 -11.46 -35.55 -13.78
C LEU A 418 -10.60 -36.80 -13.55
N PHE A 419 -11.20 -37.96 -13.28
CA PHE A 419 -10.51 -39.25 -13.06
C PHE A 419 -9.99 -39.90 -14.37
N SER A 420 -9.42 -39.08 -15.27
CA SER A 420 -8.84 -39.49 -16.56
C SER A 420 -7.33 -39.25 -16.55
N PHE A 421 -6.62 -40.05 -15.75
CA PHE A 421 -5.16 -39.94 -15.58
C PHE A 421 -4.35 -40.81 -16.53
N ASN A 422 -3.16 -40.32 -16.89
CA ASN A 422 -2.05 -41.18 -17.35
C ASN A 422 -1.42 -41.93 -16.16
N ASP A 423 -0.52 -42.87 -16.42
CA ASP A 423 -0.03 -43.78 -15.37
C ASP A 423 0.82 -43.07 -14.29
N GLU A 424 1.61 -42.05 -14.66
CA GLU A 424 2.35 -41.24 -13.68
C GLU A 424 1.37 -40.49 -12.75
N GLN A 425 0.35 -39.86 -13.31
CA GLN A 425 -0.65 -39.10 -12.56
C GLN A 425 -1.53 -40.00 -11.69
N ARG A 426 -1.88 -41.20 -12.18
CA ARG A 426 -2.61 -42.23 -11.43
C ARG A 426 -1.79 -42.68 -10.22
N TYR A 427 -0.52 -43.02 -10.43
CA TYR A 427 0.40 -43.39 -9.34
C TYR A 427 0.51 -42.29 -8.28
N VAL A 428 0.65 -41.02 -8.68
CA VAL A 428 0.66 -39.88 -7.75
C VAL A 428 -0.65 -39.78 -6.96
N TYR A 429 -1.79 -39.89 -7.64
CA TYR A 429 -3.10 -39.80 -7.01
C TYR A 429 -3.33 -40.93 -6.00
N GLU A 430 -3.10 -42.19 -6.40
CA GLU A 430 -3.31 -43.38 -5.57
C GLU A 430 -2.39 -43.39 -4.35
N THR A 431 -1.13 -42.99 -4.50
CA THR A 431 -0.17 -42.87 -3.40
C THR A 431 -0.66 -41.86 -2.34
N ILE A 432 -1.12 -40.69 -2.77
CA ILE A 432 -1.59 -39.63 -1.86
C ILE A 432 -2.91 -40.02 -1.20
N ILE A 433 -3.89 -40.55 -1.96
CA ILE A 433 -5.17 -40.98 -1.40
C ILE A 433 -4.98 -42.13 -0.41
N SER A 434 -4.14 -43.12 -0.70
CA SER A 434 -3.88 -44.20 0.24
C SER A 434 -3.26 -43.70 1.56
N ALA A 435 -2.41 -42.67 1.53
CA ALA A 435 -1.85 -42.09 2.75
C ALA A 435 -2.91 -41.34 3.58
N VAL A 436 -3.83 -40.65 2.92
CA VAL A 436 -4.96 -39.95 3.56
C VAL A 436 -5.96 -40.93 4.17
N GLU A 437 -6.32 -42.00 3.45
CA GLU A 437 -7.31 -42.98 3.90
C GLU A 437 -6.81 -43.85 5.07
N LYS A 438 -5.50 -44.09 5.15
CA LYS A 438 -4.87 -44.84 6.27
C LYS A 438 -4.56 -43.97 7.50
N ASP A 439 -4.58 -42.64 7.37
CA ASP A 439 -4.22 -41.68 8.43
C ASP A 439 -2.80 -41.88 9.00
N GLU A 440 -1.90 -42.49 8.23
CA GLU A 440 -0.49 -42.76 8.58
C GLU A 440 0.37 -41.48 8.57
N GLY A 441 -0.15 -40.40 7.99
CA GLY A 441 0.60 -39.18 7.67
C GLY A 441 1.44 -39.35 6.41
N GLY A 442 2.30 -38.38 6.12
CA GLY A 442 3.25 -38.48 5.02
C GLY A 442 3.58 -37.14 4.38
N VAL A 443 4.82 -37.00 3.91
CA VAL A 443 5.29 -35.80 3.21
C VAL A 443 5.68 -36.18 1.79
N PHE A 444 5.04 -35.56 0.81
CA PHE A 444 5.24 -35.84 -0.61
C PHE A 444 5.65 -34.57 -1.37
N PHE A 445 6.45 -34.71 -2.43
CA PHE A 445 6.73 -33.64 -3.36
C PHE A 445 6.45 -34.08 -4.80
N VAL A 446 5.44 -33.50 -5.43
CA VAL A 446 5.10 -33.75 -6.83
C VAL A 446 5.91 -32.81 -7.72
N TYR A 447 7.01 -33.35 -8.26
CA TYR A 447 7.92 -32.65 -9.15
C TYR A 447 7.51 -32.81 -10.62
N GLY A 448 7.34 -31.70 -11.32
CA GLY A 448 7.08 -31.70 -12.76
C GLY A 448 7.09 -30.30 -13.34
N TYR A 449 7.35 -30.16 -14.64
CA TYR A 449 7.40 -28.86 -15.31
C TYR A 449 5.99 -28.33 -15.67
N GLY A 450 5.93 -27.22 -16.39
CA GLY A 450 4.68 -26.67 -16.90
C GLY A 450 4.06 -27.61 -17.95
N GLY A 451 2.78 -27.98 -17.76
CA GLY A 451 2.04 -28.83 -18.70
C GLY A 451 1.89 -30.30 -18.29
N THR A 452 2.56 -30.75 -17.22
CA THR A 452 2.49 -32.15 -16.73
C THR A 452 1.26 -32.48 -15.87
N GLY A 453 0.33 -31.53 -15.69
CA GLY A 453 -0.96 -31.78 -15.03
C GLY A 453 -1.00 -31.68 -13.50
N LYS A 454 0.02 -31.15 -12.80
CA LYS A 454 -0.02 -30.96 -11.33
C LYS A 454 -1.34 -30.34 -10.81
N THR A 455 -1.77 -29.21 -11.38
CA THR A 455 -3.01 -28.53 -11.01
C THR A 455 -4.28 -29.34 -11.33
N PHE A 456 -4.21 -30.26 -12.30
CA PHE A 456 -5.29 -31.21 -12.58
C PHE A 456 -5.40 -32.24 -11.44
N ILE A 457 -4.28 -32.82 -11.00
CA ILE A 457 -4.23 -33.69 -9.81
C ILE A 457 -4.77 -32.96 -8.56
N TRP A 458 -4.36 -31.70 -8.33
CA TRP A 458 -4.85 -30.91 -7.19
C TRP A 458 -6.38 -30.74 -7.21
N ARG A 459 -6.98 -30.52 -8.38
CA ARG A 459 -8.45 -30.46 -8.53
C ARG A 459 -9.09 -31.82 -8.28
N THR A 460 -8.59 -32.90 -8.86
CA THR A 460 -9.16 -34.24 -8.67
C THR A 460 -9.08 -34.70 -7.21
N LEU A 461 -7.94 -34.49 -6.53
CA LEU A 461 -7.79 -34.76 -5.09
C LEU A 461 -8.75 -33.91 -4.24
N SER A 462 -8.91 -32.62 -4.58
CA SER A 462 -9.86 -31.74 -3.88
C SER A 462 -11.30 -32.22 -4.04
N ALA A 463 -11.70 -32.61 -5.24
CA ALA A 463 -13.03 -33.11 -5.55
C ALA A 463 -13.29 -34.46 -4.85
N ALA A 464 -12.32 -35.38 -4.87
CA ALA A 464 -12.38 -36.67 -4.20
C ALA A 464 -12.68 -36.51 -2.70
N LEU A 465 -11.85 -35.78 -1.96
CA LEU A 465 -12.00 -35.63 -0.50
C LEU A 465 -13.24 -34.81 -0.12
N ARG A 466 -13.51 -33.69 -0.81
CA ARG A 466 -14.70 -32.87 -0.50
C ARG A 466 -16.02 -33.55 -0.86
N SER A 467 -16.07 -34.44 -1.86
CA SER A 467 -17.26 -35.26 -2.13
C SER A 467 -17.60 -36.21 -0.98
N LYS A 468 -16.60 -36.70 -0.24
CA LYS A 468 -16.77 -37.46 1.02
C LYS A 468 -17.14 -36.56 2.21
N GLY A 469 -17.09 -35.24 2.06
CA GLY A 469 -17.26 -34.26 3.14
C GLY A 469 -16.01 -34.07 4.02
N GLU A 470 -14.84 -34.49 3.54
CA GLU A 470 -13.57 -34.33 4.25
C GLU A 470 -12.93 -32.96 3.96
N ILE A 471 -12.17 -32.45 4.93
CA ILE A 471 -11.54 -31.13 4.84
C ILE A 471 -10.12 -31.25 4.28
N LEU A 472 -9.87 -30.58 3.16
CA LEU A 472 -8.56 -30.39 2.56
C LEU A 472 -8.24 -28.90 2.46
N LEU A 473 -6.98 -28.54 2.69
CA LEU A 473 -6.49 -27.16 2.56
C LEU A 473 -5.60 -27.02 1.34
N ASN A 474 -6.15 -26.40 0.30
CA ASN A 474 -5.38 -25.89 -0.82
C ASN A 474 -4.68 -24.57 -0.43
N VAL A 475 -3.36 -24.57 -0.49
CA VAL A 475 -2.55 -23.37 -0.38
C VAL A 475 -1.55 -23.25 -1.53
N ALA A 476 -1.07 -22.03 -1.76
CA ALA A 476 0.01 -21.80 -2.70
C ALA A 476 0.99 -20.72 -2.20
N SER A 477 2.19 -20.71 -2.78
CA SER A 477 3.23 -19.71 -2.45
C SER A 477 2.92 -18.29 -2.95
N SER A 478 1.99 -18.13 -3.89
CA SER A 478 1.57 -16.83 -4.45
C SER A 478 0.05 -16.71 -4.58
N GLY A 479 -0.46 -15.48 -4.54
CA GLY A 479 -1.91 -15.19 -4.63
C GLY A 479 -2.53 -15.71 -5.93
N ILE A 480 -1.81 -15.58 -7.06
CA ILE A 480 -2.29 -16.07 -8.37
C ILE A 480 -2.32 -17.58 -8.43
N ALA A 481 -1.30 -18.26 -7.89
CA ALA A 481 -1.31 -19.72 -7.84
C ALA A 481 -2.47 -20.25 -6.98
N SER A 482 -2.83 -19.56 -5.88
CA SER A 482 -4.00 -19.95 -5.08
C SER A 482 -5.33 -19.78 -5.82
N LEU A 483 -5.48 -18.83 -6.75
CA LEU A 483 -6.70 -18.72 -7.58
C LEU A 483 -6.89 -19.89 -8.56
N LEU A 484 -5.83 -20.67 -8.84
CA LEU A 484 -5.93 -21.87 -9.69
C LEU A 484 -6.37 -23.12 -8.91
N LEU A 485 -6.49 -23.02 -7.59
CA LEU A 485 -6.88 -24.12 -6.69
C LEU A 485 -8.29 -23.86 -6.12
N PRO A 486 -9.18 -24.86 -6.06
CA PRO A 486 -10.54 -24.66 -5.54
C PRO A 486 -10.50 -24.35 -4.03
N GLY A 487 -10.96 -23.16 -3.64
CA GLY A 487 -10.85 -22.66 -2.26
C GLY A 487 -9.42 -22.30 -1.83
N GLY A 488 -8.50 -22.11 -2.78
CA GLY A 488 -7.09 -21.85 -2.51
C GLY A 488 -6.85 -20.51 -1.80
N ARG A 489 -5.89 -20.50 -0.86
CA ARG A 489 -5.37 -19.27 -0.22
C ARG A 489 -3.84 -19.23 -0.29
N THR A 490 -3.22 -18.08 -0.08
CA THR A 490 -1.75 -18.09 0.10
C THR A 490 -1.37 -18.81 1.40
N ALA A 491 -0.27 -19.55 1.42
CA ALA A 491 0.18 -20.24 2.64
C ALA A 491 0.42 -19.28 3.82
N HIS A 492 0.94 -18.08 3.53
CA HIS A 492 1.11 -17.02 4.52
C HIS A 492 -0.22 -16.58 5.14
N SER A 493 -1.28 -16.42 4.33
CA SER A 493 -2.60 -16.02 4.85
C SER A 493 -3.39 -17.16 5.49
N ARG A 494 -3.24 -18.41 5.03
CA ARG A 494 -3.92 -19.58 5.63
C ARG A 494 -3.32 -19.99 6.97
N PHE A 495 -2.00 -19.89 7.13
CA PHE A 495 -1.30 -20.33 8.35
C PHE A 495 -0.78 -19.19 9.21
N VAL A 496 -1.01 -17.92 8.85
CA VAL A 496 -0.49 -16.75 9.60
C VAL A 496 1.04 -16.84 9.78
N ILE A 497 1.75 -17.12 8.69
CA ILE A 497 3.22 -17.23 8.68
C ILE A 497 3.84 -15.83 8.86
N PRO A 498 4.77 -15.61 9.81
CA PRO A 498 5.48 -14.35 9.96
C PRO A 498 6.23 -13.93 8.68
N ILE A 499 6.21 -12.63 8.37
CA ILE A 499 6.92 -12.06 7.20
C ILE A 499 8.44 -12.09 7.43
N ASN A 500 8.89 -11.68 8.61
CA ASN A 500 10.26 -11.88 9.06
C ASN A 500 10.35 -13.27 9.69
N ILE A 501 11.03 -14.21 9.04
CA ILE A 501 11.09 -15.60 9.46
C ILE A 501 12.54 -16.06 9.66
N ASN A 502 12.75 -16.92 10.67
CA ASN A 502 14.04 -17.48 11.06
C ASN A 502 13.89 -18.96 11.45
N GLU A 503 15.00 -19.60 11.83
CA GLU A 503 15.07 -21.02 12.17
C GLU A 503 14.12 -21.43 13.29
N ASP A 504 13.83 -20.56 14.26
CA ASP A 504 12.97 -20.83 15.43
C ASP A 504 11.51 -20.39 15.27
N SER A 505 11.16 -19.72 14.15
CA SER A 505 9.85 -19.10 13.96
C SER A 505 8.69 -20.10 14.05
N LEU A 506 7.54 -19.63 14.55
CA LEU A 506 6.27 -20.35 14.57
C LEU A 506 5.23 -19.58 13.76
N CYS A 507 4.22 -20.30 13.25
CA CYS A 507 3.02 -19.69 12.71
C CYS A 507 2.18 -19.07 13.85
N SER A 508 1.65 -17.86 13.66
CA SER A 508 0.95 -17.10 14.70
C SER A 508 -0.50 -17.58 14.90
N ILE A 509 -0.68 -18.85 15.22
CA ILE A 509 -1.96 -19.53 15.39
C ILE A 509 -2.17 -19.88 16.88
N ASN A 510 -3.20 -19.33 17.50
CA ASN A 510 -3.58 -19.71 18.86
C ASN A 510 -4.21 -21.13 18.86
N PRO A 511 -3.77 -22.07 19.73
CA PRO A 511 -4.34 -23.43 19.79
C PRO A 511 -5.86 -23.51 20.03
N ASN A 512 -6.46 -22.47 20.61
CA ASN A 512 -7.90 -22.39 20.87
C ASN A 512 -8.68 -21.60 19.80
N SER A 513 -8.01 -21.18 18.72
CA SER A 513 -8.65 -20.46 17.60
C SER A 513 -9.45 -21.37 16.68
N ASP A 514 -10.38 -20.78 15.94
CA ASP A 514 -11.12 -21.47 14.87
C ASP A 514 -10.19 -22.06 13.79
N LEU A 515 -9.06 -21.41 13.52
CA LEU A 515 -8.06 -21.91 12.58
C LEU A 515 -7.37 -23.17 13.12
N ALA A 516 -7.03 -23.23 14.42
CA ALA A 516 -6.48 -24.43 15.03
C ALA A 516 -7.51 -25.59 15.03
N ALA A 517 -8.78 -25.30 15.27
CA ALA A 517 -9.86 -26.29 15.15
C ALA A 517 -10.05 -26.80 13.71
N LEU A 518 -9.92 -25.93 12.69
CA LEU A 518 -9.90 -26.34 11.29
C LEU A 518 -8.69 -27.25 10.97
N LEU A 519 -7.49 -26.88 11.42
CA LEU A 519 -6.26 -27.65 11.17
C LEU A 519 -6.31 -29.05 11.81
N ARG A 520 -6.96 -29.19 12.98
CA ARG A 520 -7.23 -30.51 13.59
C ARG A 520 -8.08 -31.39 12.68
N LYS A 521 -9.14 -30.86 12.07
CA LYS A 521 -10.04 -31.61 11.16
C LYS A 521 -9.50 -31.81 9.74
N THR A 522 -8.49 -31.05 9.32
CA THR A 522 -7.89 -31.17 7.99
C THR A 522 -7.25 -32.55 7.81
N LYS A 523 -7.52 -33.22 6.68
CA LYS A 523 -6.95 -34.52 6.30
C LYS A 523 -5.75 -34.40 5.35
N LEU A 524 -5.79 -33.46 4.41
CA LEU A 524 -4.74 -33.23 3.43
C LEU A 524 -4.43 -31.73 3.28
N ILE A 525 -3.15 -31.37 3.29
CA ILE A 525 -2.66 -30.03 2.92
C ILE A 525 -1.92 -30.14 1.58
N ILE A 526 -2.38 -29.39 0.57
CA ILE A 526 -1.68 -29.26 -0.72
C ILE A 526 -1.05 -27.87 -0.77
N TRP A 527 0.26 -27.79 -1.04
CA TRP A 527 1.00 -26.52 -1.16
C TRP A 527 1.69 -26.43 -2.51
N ASP A 528 1.07 -25.71 -3.46
CA ASP A 528 1.61 -25.50 -4.80
C ASP A 528 2.62 -24.33 -4.87
N GLU A 529 3.53 -24.40 -5.84
CA GLU A 529 4.69 -23.52 -6.00
C GLU A 529 5.66 -23.49 -4.79
N ALA A 530 5.81 -24.61 -4.08
CA ALA A 530 6.64 -24.71 -2.88
C ALA A 530 8.11 -24.24 -3.06
N PRO A 531 8.83 -24.52 -4.18
CA PRO A 531 10.22 -24.06 -4.37
C PRO A 531 10.44 -22.54 -4.33
N MET A 532 9.39 -21.71 -4.44
CA MET A 532 9.50 -20.25 -4.42
C MET A 532 9.55 -19.64 -3.00
N ILE A 533 9.48 -20.45 -1.94
CA ILE A 533 9.40 -19.99 -0.55
C ILE A 533 10.59 -20.50 0.30
N HIS A 534 11.04 -19.65 1.22
CA HIS A 534 12.12 -19.94 2.17
C HIS A 534 11.79 -21.16 3.03
N LYS A 535 12.76 -22.06 3.24
CA LYS A 535 12.57 -23.33 3.97
C LYS A 535 11.89 -23.17 5.34
N HIS A 536 12.28 -22.13 6.08
CA HIS A 536 11.71 -21.81 7.40
C HIS A 536 10.18 -21.63 7.40
N CYS A 537 9.53 -21.29 6.29
CA CYS A 537 8.06 -21.22 6.23
C CYS A 537 7.42 -22.60 6.36
N PHE A 538 8.07 -23.64 5.85
CA PHE A 538 7.63 -25.02 6.00
C PHE A 538 7.97 -25.57 7.38
N GLU A 539 9.15 -25.22 7.91
CA GLU A 539 9.63 -25.63 9.24
C GLU A 539 8.82 -24.96 10.37
N ALA A 540 8.39 -23.71 10.20
CA ALA A 540 7.47 -23.03 11.11
C ALA A 540 6.08 -23.68 11.10
N LEU A 541 5.57 -24.10 9.93
CA LEU A 541 4.31 -24.82 9.84
C LEU A 541 4.42 -26.21 10.48
N ASP A 542 5.52 -26.93 10.26
CA ASP A 542 5.80 -28.22 10.90
C ASP A 542 5.72 -28.08 12.43
N ARG A 543 6.55 -27.22 13.02
CA ARG A 543 6.56 -26.96 14.47
C ARG A 543 5.18 -26.58 15.02
N THR A 544 4.46 -25.67 14.36
CA THR A 544 3.13 -25.25 14.81
C THR A 544 2.09 -26.38 14.71
N LEU A 545 2.14 -27.22 13.67
CA LEU A 545 1.23 -28.37 13.56
C LEU A 545 1.54 -29.47 14.58
N ARG A 546 2.82 -29.74 14.87
CA ARG A 546 3.21 -30.66 15.95
C ARG A 546 2.59 -30.25 17.29
N ASP A 547 2.60 -28.95 17.60
CA ASP A 547 2.02 -28.36 18.82
C ASP A 547 0.47 -28.40 18.83
N ILE A 548 -0.18 -27.86 17.79
CA ILE A 548 -1.66 -27.80 17.69
C ILE A 548 -2.31 -29.19 17.79
N LEU A 549 -1.62 -30.22 17.29
CA LEU A 549 -2.12 -31.59 17.19
C LEU A 549 -1.78 -32.47 18.41
N ARG A 550 -1.02 -31.98 19.40
CA ARG A 550 -0.68 -32.69 20.66
C ARG A 550 -1.87 -33.35 21.35
N SER A 551 -3.03 -32.69 21.33
CA SER A 551 -4.26 -33.18 21.96
C SER A 551 -5.07 -34.17 21.12
N THR A 552 -4.67 -34.44 19.87
CA THR A 552 -5.44 -35.24 18.91
C THR A 552 -4.66 -36.37 18.24
N THR A 553 -3.34 -36.26 18.14
CA THR A 553 -2.49 -37.23 17.42
C THR A 553 -1.41 -37.77 18.34
N PRO A 554 -1.39 -39.09 18.63
CA PRO A 554 -0.32 -39.71 19.40
C PRO A 554 1.06 -39.49 18.77
N CYS A 555 2.04 -39.13 19.61
CA CYS A 555 3.40 -38.74 19.23
C CYS A 555 3.47 -37.66 18.14
N SER A 556 2.56 -36.66 18.16
CA SER A 556 2.59 -35.54 17.20
C SER A 556 3.94 -34.80 17.19
N GLU A 557 4.66 -34.77 18.31
CA GLU A 557 5.97 -34.11 18.44
C GLU A 557 7.08 -34.78 17.62
N GLU A 558 6.97 -36.09 17.38
CA GLU A 558 7.94 -36.89 16.62
C GLU A 558 7.58 -36.95 15.13
N LYS A 559 6.30 -36.73 14.79
CA LYS A 559 5.79 -36.80 13.42
C LYS A 559 5.86 -35.45 12.72
N LEU A 560 6.39 -35.42 11.49
CA LEU A 560 6.33 -34.24 10.63
C LEU A 560 4.88 -33.77 10.43
N PHE A 561 4.71 -32.45 10.50
CA PHE A 561 3.43 -31.74 10.46
C PHE A 561 2.39 -32.29 11.46
N GLY A 562 2.86 -32.80 12.60
CA GLY A 562 2.02 -33.45 13.62
C GLY A 562 1.27 -34.68 13.12
N GLY A 563 1.77 -35.35 12.07
CA GLY A 563 1.15 -36.53 11.46
C GLY A 563 0.17 -36.24 10.34
N LYS A 564 0.03 -34.99 9.87
CA LYS A 564 -0.80 -34.68 8.71
C LYS A 564 -0.16 -35.14 7.40
N VAL A 565 -1.00 -35.48 6.40
CA VAL A 565 -0.55 -35.67 5.03
C VAL A 565 -0.33 -34.30 4.39
N VAL A 566 0.90 -34.05 3.93
CA VAL A 566 1.29 -32.78 3.30
C VAL A 566 1.92 -33.07 1.94
N VAL A 567 1.40 -32.42 0.89
CA VAL A 567 1.86 -32.59 -0.49
C VAL A 567 2.33 -31.25 -1.03
N PHE A 568 3.62 -31.17 -1.34
CA PHE A 568 4.24 -30.04 -2.01
C PHE A 568 4.17 -30.19 -3.53
N GLY A 569 3.86 -29.10 -4.22
CA GLY A 569 3.89 -29.00 -5.68
C GLY A 569 4.94 -28.01 -6.17
N GLY A 570 5.65 -28.32 -7.24
CA GLY A 570 6.54 -27.31 -7.83
C GLY A 570 7.48 -27.76 -8.93
N ASP A 571 8.37 -26.84 -9.30
CA ASP A 571 9.43 -27.05 -10.27
C ASP A 571 10.68 -26.25 -9.87
N PHE A 572 11.70 -26.91 -9.33
CA PHE A 572 12.97 -26.31 -8.89
C PHE A 572 13.83 -25.70 -10.02
N ARG A 573 13.46 -25.87 -11.29
CA ARG A 573 14.06 -25.10 -12.41
C ARG A 573 13.59 -23.65 -12.45
N GLN A 574 12.56 -23.32 -11.66
CA GLN A 574 12.04 -21.96 -11.53
C GLN A 574 12.75 -21.20 -10.42
N ILE A 575 12.45 -19.90 -10.32
CA ILE A 575 13.06 -18.98 -9.37
C ILE A 575 12.88 -19.51 -7.93
N LEU A 576 14.02 -19.62 -7.25
CA LEU A 576 14.18 -20.07 -5.87
C LEU A 576 13.90 -18.91 -4.89
N PRO A 577 13.94 -19.13 -3.57
CA PRO A 577 13.70 -18.07 -2.60
C PRO A 577 14.71 -16.93 -2.78
N VAL A 578 14.21 -15.70 -2.89
CA VAL A 578 15.05 -14.51 -3.04
C VAL A 578 15.69 -14.18 -1.70
N ILE A 579 17.02 -14.22 -1.62
CA ILE A 579 17.78 -13.81 -0.44
C ILE A 579 18.43 -12.46 -0.71
N PRO A 580 17.97 -11.36 -0.06
CA PRO A 580 18.53 -10.03 -0.29
C PRO A 580 20.01 -9.95 0.09
N LYS A 581 20.86 -9.57 -0.88
CA LYS A 581 22.34 -9.60 -0.76
C LYS A 581 22.92 -11.00 -0.49
N GLY A 582 22.14 -12.07 -0.69
CA GLY A 582 22.60 -13.44 -0.54
C GLY A 582 23.41 -13.91 -1.75
N SER A 583 24.33 -14.84 -1.50
CA SER A 583 25.08 -15.58 -2.50
C SER A 583 24.26 -16.73 -3.10
N ARG A 584 24.78 -17.36 -4.16
CA ARG A 584 24.29 -18.65 -4.69
C ARG A 584 24.13 -19.69 -3.56
N HIS A 585 25.08 -19.75 -2.63
CA HIS A 585 25.05 -20.70 -1.51
C HIS A 585 23.86 -20.43 -0.56
N ASP A 586 23.57 -19.16 -0.26
CA ASP A 586 22.45 -18.78 0.62
C ASP A 586 21.09 -19.09 -0.02
N ILE A 587 20.96 -18.90 -1.34
CA ILE A 587 19.76 -19.26 -2.10
C ILE A 587 19.56 -20.78 -2.15
N VAL A 588 20.64 -21.56 -2.32
CA VAL A 588 20.58 -23.03 -2.26
C VAL A 588 20.25 -23.52 -0.84
N ASN A 589 20.82 -22.92 0.20
CA ASN A 589 20.59 -23.29 1.59
C ASN A 589 19.20 -22.92 2.12
N SER A 590 18.56 -21.90 1.55
CA SER A 590 17.20 -21.47 1.88
C SER A 590 16.11 -22.22 1.11
N SER A 591 16.47 -23.02 0.10
CA SER A 591 15.53 -23.84 -0.67
C SER A 591 14.96 -25.01 0.15
N LEU A 592 13.74 -25.45 -0.16
CA LEU A 592 13.04 -26.54 0.56
C LEU A 592 13.85 -27.84 0.64
N ASN A 593 14.62 -28.18 -0.39
CA ASN A 593 15.50 -29.36 -0.40
C ASN A 593 16.80 -29.19 0.41
N SER A 594 16.91 -28.11 1.19
CA SER A 594 17.94 -27.87 2.20
C SER A 594 17.34 -27.78 3.62
N SER A 595 16.12 -28.30 3.80
CA SER A 595 15.42 -28.48 5.07
C SER A 595 15.50 -29.94 5.54
N TYR A 596 15.48 -30.17 6.86
CA TYR A 596 15.33 -31.51 7.44
C TYR A 596 14.04 -32.22 6.99
N ILE A 597 13.02 -31.47 6.58
CA ILE A 597 11.76 -31.99 6.05
C ILE A 597 12.00 -32.80 4.75
N TRP A 598 13.04 -32.46 3.98
CA TRP A 598 13.33 -33.10 2.69
C TRP A 598 13.77 -34.56 2.84
N ASP A 599 14.48 -34.89 3.92
CA ASP A 599 15.02 -36.24 4.16
C ASP A 599 13.94 -37.29 4.47
N HIS A 600 12.72 -36.83 4.73
CA HIS A 600 11.51 -37.64 4.92
C HIS A 600 10.49 -37.49 3.79
N CYS A 601 10.80 -36.67 2.78
CA CYS A 601 9.89 -36.36 1.68
C CYS A 601 9.95 -37.42 0.58
N THR A 602 8.81 -37.90 0.09
CA THR A 602 8.73 -38.84 -1.05
C THR A 602 8.56 -38.06 -2.35
N VAL A 603 9.52 -38.17 -3.27
CA VAL A 603 9.52 -37.40 -4.53
C VAL A 603 8.78 -38.16 -5.63
N LEU A 604 7.60 -37.66 -6.01
CA LEU A 604 6.77 -38.20 -7.07
C LEU A 604 6.99 -37.39 -8.35
N LYS A 605 7.39 -38.02 -9.45
CA LYS A 605 7.73 -37.34 -10.71
C LYS A 605 6.59 -37.40 -11.73
N LEU A 606 6.38 -36.28 -12.42
CA LEU A 606 5.55 -36.17 -13.62
C LEU A 606 6.43 -35.69 -14.78
N THR A 607 6.62 -36.53 -15.78
CA THR A 607 7.44 -36.26 -16.98
C THR A 607 6.59 -36.12 -18.24
N ILE A 608 5.38 -36.67 -18.29
CA ILE A 608 4.53 -36.60 -19.49
C ILE A 608 3.89 -35.22 -19.62
N ASN A 609 4.30 -34.44 -20.64
CA ASN A 609 3.71 -33.14 -20.94
C ASN A 609 2.47 -33.27 -21.83
N MET A 610 1.32 -33.46 -21.20
CA MET A 610 0.01 -33.60 -21.88
C MET A 610 -0.36 -32.41 -22.76
N ARG A 611 0.16 -31.20 -22.49
CA ARG A 611 -0.15 -30.02 -23.31
C ARG A 611 0.31 -30.17 -24.76
N LEU A 612 1.36 -30.96 -25.00
CA LEU A 612 1.91 -31.22 -26.33
C LEU A 612 1.17 -32.34 -27.08
N GLN A 613 0.31 -33.10 -26.38
CA GLN A 613 -0.36 -34.29 -26.92
C GLN A 613 -1.78 -33.99 -27.45
N VAL A 614 -2.46 -32.98 -26.90
CA VAL A 614 -3.90 -32.71 -27.17
C VAL A 614 -4.14 -31.88 -28.46
N GLY A 615 -3.08 -31.41 -29.13
CA GLY A 615 -3.19 -30.56 -30.34
C GLY A 615 -2.52 -31.09 -31.60
N ALA A 616 -1.95 -32.31 -31.58
CA ALA A 616 -1.10 -32.82 -32.64
C ALA A 616 -1.87 -33.25 -33.90
N GLN A 617 -1.94 -32.36 -34.90
CA GLN A 617 -1.80 -32.80 -36.29
C GLN A 617 -0.35 -33.29 -36.48
N ASN A 618 -0.13 -34.35 -37.26
CA ASN A 618 1.09 -35.17 -37.16
C ASN A 618 2.42 -34.38 -37.29
N ASP A 619 2.50 -33.41 -38.20
CA ASP A 619 3.74 -32.63 -38.45
C ASP A 619 4.03 -31.55 -37.39
N ASP A 620 3.00 -30.97 -36.76
CA ASP A 620 3.16 -29.93 -35.71
C ASP A 620 3.64 -30.53 -34.37
N SER A 621 3.44 -31.85 -34.21
CA SER A 621 3.83 -32.57 -32.99
C SER A 621 5.34 -32.57 -32.75
N ASP A 622 6.16 -32.66 -33.81
CA ASP A 622 7.61 -32.80 -33.68
C ASP A 622 8.32 -31.47 -33.45
N GLN A 623 7.87 -30.38 -34.09
CA GLN A 623 8.36 -29.04 -33.73
C GLN A 623 8.01 -28.67 -32.28
N THR A 624 6.80 -29.05 -31.86
CA THR A 624 6.31 -28.84 -30.49
C THR A 624 7.10 -29.64 -29.46
N LYS A 625 7.49 -30.90 -29.75
CA LYS A 625 8.41 -31.70 -28.92
C LYS A 625 9.80 -31.07 -28.86
N GLN A 626 10.41 -30.74 -30.01
CA GLN A 626 11.75 -30.14 -30.08
C GLN A 626 11.82 -28.82 -29.29
N PHE A 627 10.78 -27.98 -29.37
CA PHE A 627 10.70 -26.74 -28.61
C PHE A 627 10.57 -26.99 -27.09
N ALA A 628 9.78 -27.97 -26.68
CA ALA A 628 9.68 -28.36 -25.28
C ALA A 628 11.00 -28.93 -24.73
N ASP A 629 11.70 -29.77 -25.51
CA ASP A 629 13.02 -30.31 -25.15
C ASP A 629 14.07 -29.21 -25.05
N TRP A 630 14.03 -28.22 -25.93
CA TRP A 630 14.89 -27.03 -25.84
C TRP A 630 14.63 -26.23 -24.56
N ILE A 631 13.35 -25.99 -24.21
CA ILE A 631 12.96 -25.36 -22.93
C ILE A 631 13.49 -26.17 -21.73
N LEU A 632 13.39 -27.50 -21.77
CA LEU A 632 13.90 -28.38 -20.72
C LEU A 632 15.42 -28.32 -20.60
N LYS A 633 16.16 -28.28 -21.72
CA LYS A 633 17.62 -28.12 -21.73
C LYS A 633 18.07 -26.76 -21.14
N ILE A 634 17.32 -25.68 -21.38
CA ILE A 634 17.53 -24.39 -20.70
C ILE A 634 17.34 -24.56 -19.19
N GLY A 635 16.19 -25.09 -18.76
CA GLY A 635 15.88 -25.24 -17.34
C GLY A 635 16.82 -26.17 -16.57
N ASN A 636 17.35 -27.21 -17.23
CA ASN A 636 18.31 -28.15 -16.66
C ASN A 636 19.77 -27.63 -16.68
N GLY A 637 20.07 -26.54 -17.40
CA GLY A 637 21.44 -26.02 -17.54
C GLY A 637 22.36 -26.87 -18.41
N THR A 638 21.79 -27.71 -19.29
CA THR A 638 22.54 -28.65 -20.15
C THR A 638 22.87 -28.08 -21.54
N LEU A 639 22.54 -26.82 -21.80
CA LEU A 639 23.04 -26.08 -22.96
C LEU A 639 24.39 -25.46 -22.62
N GLY A 640 25.34 -25.50 -23.56
CA GLY A 640 26.69 -24.99 -23.34
C GLY A 640 27.45 -25.75 -22.25
N GLU A 641 27.34 -27.08 -22.20
CA GLU A 641 28.15 -27.91 -21.30
C GLU A 641 29.53 -28.22 -21.89
N PRO A 642 30.58 -28.38 -21.05
CA PRO A 642 30.55 -28.32 -19.58
C PRO A 642 30.44 -26.89 -19.04
N ASN A 643 29.60 -26.70 -18.01
CA ASN A 643 29.47 -25.44 -17.26
C ASN A 643 29.15 -25.71 -15.78
N ASP A 644 29.46 -24.74 -14.93
CA ASP A 644 29.27 -24.74 -13.47
C ASP A 644 27.86 -24.31 -13.02
N GLY A 645 26.97 -24.05 -13.98
CA GLY A 645 25.64 -23.47 -13.77
C GLY A 645 25.42 -22.15 -14.49
N GLU A 646 26.48 -21.45 -14.93
CA GLU A 646 26.35 -20.27 -15.78
C GLU A 646 26.93 -20.54 -17.17
N ALA A 647 26.15 -20.28 -18.22
CA ALA A 647 26.56 -20.51 -19.61
C ALA A 647 25.97 -19.46 -20.56
N MET A 648 26.76 -19.03 -21.55
CA MET A 648 26.24 -18.32 -22.71
C MET A 648 25.57 -19.33 -23.64
N ILE A 649 24.31 -19.08 -24.00
CA ILE A 649 23.54 -19.92 -24.92
C ILE A 649 23.11 -19.14 -26.15
N GLU A 650 23.02 -19.82 -27.29
CA GLU A 650 22.46 -19.28 -28.53
C GLU A 650 20.94 -19.48 -28.56
N ILE A 651 20.22 -18.42 -28.94
CA ILE A 651 18.78 -18.45 -29.16
C ILE A 651 18.53 -18.84 -30.63
N PRO A 652 17.66 -19.82 -30.92
CA PRO A 652 17.29 -20.20 -32.29
C PRO A 652 16.91 -18.98 -33.14
N GLY A 653 17.50 -18.87 -34.33
CA GLY A 653 17.34 -17.70 -35.20
C GLY A 653 15.90 -17.41 -35.63
N ASP A 654 15.03 -18.42 -35.62
CA ASP A 654 13.60 -18.28 -35.90
C ASP A 654 12.80 -17.73 -34.70
N LEU A 655 13.34 -17.79 -33.48
CA LEU A 655 12.80 -17.10 -32.29
C LEU A 655 13.31 -15.66 -32.16
N LEU A 656 14.36 -15.27 -32.88
CA LEU A 656 14.94 -13.93 -32.78
C LEU A 656 14.14 -12.86 -33.56
N ILE A 657 14.36 -11.60 -33.15
CA ILE A 657 14.08 -10.39 -33.93
C ILE A 657 15.44 -9.79 -34.31
N ASN A 658 15.87 -10.01 -35.56
CA ASN A 658 17.26 -9.78 -35.98
C ASN A 658 17.57 -8.33 -36.37
N GLU A 659 16.60 -7.61 -36.91
CA GLU A 659 16.77 -6.25 -37.46
C GLU A 659 15.74 -5.30 -36.84
N THR A 660 16.22 -4.26 -36.14
CA THR A 660 15.37 -3.26 -35.47
C THR A 660 16.01 -1.88 -35.55
N CYS A 661 15.29 -0.86 -36.07
CA CYS A 661 15.71 0.54 -35.92
C CYS A 661 15.38 1.09 -34.53
N ASP A 662 14.29 0.61 -33.92
CA ASP A 662 13.95 0.81 -32.51
C ASP A 662 13.59 -0.55 -31.88
N PRO A 663 14.38 -1.06 -30.93
CA PRO A 663 14.09 -2.29 -30.21
C PRO A 663 12.72 -2.28 -29.49
N VAL A 664 12.31 -1.14 -28.92
CA VAL A 664 11.08 -1.03 -28.11
C VAL A 664 9.84 -1.10 -29.00
N SER A 665 9.76 -0.29 -30.05
CA SER A 665 8.68 -0.39 -31.06
C SER A 665 8.61 -1.79 -31.68
N SER A 666 9.76 -2.44 -31.91
CA SER A 666 9.81 -3.76 -32.56
C SER A 666 9.21 -4.87 -31.69
N ILE A 667 9.54 -4.91 -30.39
CA ILE A 667 8.97 -5.91 -29.47
C ILE A 667 7.49 -5.63 -29.14
N ILE A 668 7.08 -4.36 -29.11
CA ILE A 668 5.67 -3.95 -28.98
C ILE A 668 4.88 -4.40 -30.22
N SER A 669 5.35 -4.09 -31.42
CA SER A 669 4.71 -4.46 -32.69
C SER A 669 4.55 -5.98 -32.85
N PHE A 670 5.57 -6.76 -32.49
CA PHE A 670 5.44 -8.23 -32.47
C PHE A 670 4.37 -8.69 -31.47
N THR A 671 4.38 -8.18 -30.24
CA THR A 671 3.54 -8.71 -29.16
C THR A 671 2.07 -8.26 -29.29
N TYR A 672 1.87 -7.00 -29.65
CA TYR A 672 0.61 -6.30 -29.77
C TYR A 672 0.40 -5.69 -31.18
N PRO A 673 0.34 -6.51 -32.24
CA PRO A 673 0.05 -6.04 -33.60
C PRO A 673 -1.36 -5.45 -33.69
N ASN A 674 -1.49 -4.28 -34.33
CA ASN A 674 -2.76 -3.57 -34.48
C ASN A 674 -3.41 -3.22 -33.13
N ILE A 675 -2.61 -2.78 -32.15
CA ILE A 675 -3.09 -2.43 -30.80
C ILE A 675 -4.27 -1.46 -30.81
N PHE A 676 -4.27 -0.47 -31.72
CA PHE A 676 -5.31 0.55 -31.88
C PHE A 676 -6.70 -0.03 -32.17
N ASP A 677 -6.78 -0.98 -33.10
CA ASP A 677 -8.04 -1.63 -33.50
C ASP A 677 -8.59 -2.54 -32.39
N ASN A 678 -7.75 -2.92 -31.43
CA ASN A 678 -8.05 -3.90 -30.39
C ASN A 678 -8.07 -3.31 -28.96
N VAL A 679 -7.94 -1.98 -28.78
CA VAL A 679 -7.93 -1.36 -27.43
C VAL A 679 -9.21 -1.67 -26.66
N SER A 680 -10.36 -1.73 -27.32
CA SER A 680 -11.65 -2.06 -26.70
C SER A 680 -11.87 -3.56 -26.45
N ASP A 681 -11.04 -4.45 -27.01
CA ASP A 681 -11.19 -5.89 -26.81
C ASP A 681 -10.45 -6.37 -25.55
N SER A 682 -11.24 -6.70 -24.53
CA SER A 682 -10.72 -7.31 -23.30
C SER A 682 -10.05 -8.67 -23.51
N SER A 683 -10.33 -9.38 -24.62
CA SER A 683 -9.74 -10.68 -24.95
C SER A 683 -8.30 -10.54 -25.47
N TYR A 684 -8.06 -9.52 -26.30
CA TYR A 684 -6.78 -9.21 -26.92
C TYR A 684 -5.61 -9.14 -25.93
N PHE A 685 -5.80 -8.50 -24.77
CA PHE A 685 -4.76 -8.33 -23.76
C PHE A 685 -4.57 -9.53 -22.81
N GLN A 686 -5.48 -10.53 -22.78
CA GLN A 686 -5.46 -11.58 -21.75
C GLN A 686 -4.21 -12.47 -21.83
N ASP A 687 -3.86 -12.84 -23.06
CA ASP A 687 -2.88 -13.88 -23.37
C ASP A 687 -1.64 -13.31 -24.11
N ARG A 688 -1.39 -12.01 -23.94
CA ARG A 688 -0.23 -11.27 -24.48
C ARG A 688 0.56 -10.56 -23.39
N ALA A 689 1.88 -10.65 -23.38
CA ALA A 689 2.73 -9.85 -22.49
C ALA A 689 4.13 -9.64 -23.06
N ILE A 690 4.77 -8.53 -22.69
CA ILE A 690 6.21 -8.34 -22.87
C ILE A 690 6.88 -8.64 -21.53
N LEU A 691 7.95 -9.40 -21.55
CA LEU A 691 8.77 -9.76 -20.39
C LEU A 691 10.15 -9.11 -20.55
N ALA A 692 10.68 -8.55 -19.46
CA ALA A 692 11.99 -7.92 -19.40
C ALA A 692 12.68 -8.24 -18.06
N PRO A 693 14.02 -8.15 -17.96
CA PRO A 693 14.77 -8.62 -16.80
C PRO A 693 14.69 -7.68 -15.59
N THR A 694 14.41 -6.38 -15.77
CA THR A 694 14.38 -5.36 -14.71
C THR A 694 13.16 -4.44 -14.83
N HIS A 695 12.76 -3.81 -13.71
CA HIS A 695 11.65 -2.86 -13.67
C HIS A 695 11.89 -1.62 -14.55
N GLU A 696 13.11 -1.08 -14.58
CA GLU A 696 13.48 0.07 -15.43
C GLU A 696 13.11 -0.14 -16.91
N VAL A 697 13.34 -1.36 -17.43
CA VAL A 697 13.05 -1.72 -18.82
C VAL A 697 11.54 -1.90 -19.03
N VAL A 698 10.83 -2.47 -18.04
CA VAL A 698 9.37 -2.59 -18.05
C VAL A 698 8.71 -1.20 -18.04
N ASP A 699 9.19 -0.29 -17.21
CA ASP A 699 8.67 1.09 -17.12
C ASP A 699 8.89 1.83 -18.44
N THR A 700 10.08 1.72 -19.05
CA THR A 700 10.38 2.28 -20.39
C THR A 700 9.39 1.79 -21.45
N ILE A 701 9.07 0.49 -21.47
CA ILE A 701 8.09 -0.10 -22.41
C ILE A 701 6.68 0.41 -22.10
N ASN A 702 6.29 0.46 -20.83
CA ASN A 702 4.96 0.90 -20.40
C ASN A 702 4.71 2.38 -20.73
N GLU A 703 5.71 3.24 -20.52
CA GLU A 703 5.65 4.67 -20.89
C GLU A 703 5.49 4.83 -22.40
N HIS A 704 6.27 4.10 -23.21
CA HIS A 704 6.12 4.12 -24.67
C HIS A 704 4.72 3.64 -25.11
N MET A 705 4.21 2.55 -24.53
CA MET A 705 2.86 2.06 -24.80
C MET A 705 1.76 3.06 -24.36
N LEU A 706 1.92 3.75 -23.24
CA LEU A 706 0.99 4.78 -22.78
C LEU A 706 1.00 6.01 -23.69
N LEU A 707 2.16 6.44 -24.18
CA LEU A 707 2.28 7.53 -25.16
C LEU A 707 1.57 7.21 -26.47
N MET A 708 1.62 5.96 -26.94
CA MET A 708 0.91 5.52 -28.15
C MET A 708 -0.62 5.59 -28.01
N MET A 709 -1.20 5.40 -26.83
CA MET A 709 -2.66 5.29 -26.66
C MET A 709 -3.40 6.62 -26.96
N PRO A 710 -4.49 6.60 -27.76
CA PRO A 710 -5.17 7.81 -28.22
C PRO A 710 -6.07 8.50 -27.18
N THR A 711 -6.34 7.86 -26.04
CA THR A 711 -7.17 8.38 -24.95
C THR A 711 -6.42 9.33 -24.03
N GLU A 712 -7.13 10.21 -23.34
CA GLU A 712 -6.55 11.20 -22.41
C GLU A 712 -5.87 10.54 -21.19
N GLU A 713 -4.73 11.10 -20.78
CA GLU A 713 -3.99 10.68 -19.57
C GLU A 713 -4.64 11.26 -18.31
N THR A 714 -4.98 10.40 -17.36
CA THR A 714 -5.29 10.78 -15.97
C THR A 714 -4.10 10.45 -15.09
N VAL A 715 -3.68 11.39 -14.26
CA VAL A 715 -2.53 11.24 -13.35
C VAL A 715 -3.01 11.20 -11.91
N TYR A 716 -2.65 10.14 -11.20
CA TYR A 716 -2.85 10.02 -9.76
C TYR A 716 -1.52 10.22 -9.04
N PHE A 717 -1.53 11.04 -7.99
CA PHE A 717 -0.39 11.27 -7.11
C PHE A 717 -0.60 10.61 -5.75
N SER A 718 0.43 9.96 -5.20
CA SER A 718 0.40 9.41 -3.83
C SER A 718 0.56 10.50 -2.77
N SER A 719 0.08 10.19 -1.55
CA SER A 719 0.31 10.98 -0.34
C SER A 719 1.32 10.23 0.55
N ASP A 720 2.61 10.49 0.34
CA ASP A 720 3.67 9.71 1.00
C ASP A 720 3.98 10.22 2.41
N SER A 721 4.05 9.32 3.39
CA SER A 721 4.36 9.64 4.79
C SER A 721 5.18 8.55 5.49
N ILE A 722 5.90 8.92 6.56
CA ILE A 722 6.75 8.00 7.33
C ILE A 722 5.92 7.26 8.37
N CYS A 723 5.88 5.93 8.29
CA CYS A 723 5.20 5.07 9.26
C CYS A 723 6.08 4.83 10.51
N GLU A 724 5.48 4.94 11.71
CA GLU A 724 6.13 4.56 12.97
C GLU A 724 6.10 3.03 13.16
N SER A 725 7.07 2.33 12.58
CA SER A 725 7.26 0.89 12.86
C SER A 725 7.78 0.66 14.28
N GLU A 726 7.41 -0.46 14.90
CA GLU A 726 7.64 -0.85 16.31
C GLU A 726 9.11 -0.87 16.80
N GLU A 727 10.09 -0.67 15.92
CA GLU A 727 11.51 -0.56 16.27
C GLU A 727 11.80 0.78 16.96
N ARG A 728 12.39 0.70 18.17
CA ARG A 728 12.63 1.84 19.09
C ARG A 728 13.76 2.78 18.63
N THR A 729 13.63 3.35 17.45
CA THR A 729 14.60 4.30 16.88
C THR A 729 13.97 5.68 16.77
N THR A 730 14.51 6.62 17.54
CA THR A 730 14.22 8.06 17.45
C THR A 730 14.81 8.64 16.17
N PHE A 731 14.19 8.32 15.02
CA PHE A 731 14.54 8.94 13.74
C PHE A 731 14.00 10.38 13.70
N ASP A 732 14.89 11.32 13.40
CA ASP A 732 14.51 12.71 13.19
C ASP A 732 13.78 12.85 11.86
N ARG A 733 12.47 13.12 11.94
CA ARG A 733 11.59 13.28 10.76
C ARG A 733 11.97 14.48 9.89
N SER A 734 12.74 15.44 10.41
CA SER A 734 13.17 16.63 9.65
C SER A 734 14.23 16.35 8.57
N LEU A 735 14.86 15.16 8.60
CA LEU A 735 15.93 14.78 7.67
C LEU A 735 15.45 14.34 6.28
N PHE A 736 14.15 14.13 6.08
CA PHE A 736 13.57 13.64 4.82
C PHE A 736 12.60 14.67 4.23
N SER A 737 12.95 15.27 3.10
CA SER A 737 12.03 16.16 2.37
C SER A 737 10.92 15.34 1.69
N LEU A 738 9.77 15.98 1.43
CA LEU A 738 8.68 15.35 0.67
C LEU A 738 9.12 15.00 -0.76
N GLU A 739 9.95 15.83 -1.37
CA GLU A 739 10.59 15.56 -2.66
C GLU A 739 11.43 14.28 -2.64
N TYR A 740 12.20 14.06 -1.56
CA TYR A 740 12.96 12.83 -1.37
C TYR A 740 12.01 11.63 -1.24
N LEU A 741 10.96 11.71 -0.42
CA LEU A 741 9.98 10.62 -0.27
C LEU A 741 9.30 10.27 -1.61
N ASN A 742 8.81 11.26 -2.35
CA ASN A 742 8.17 11.09 -3.66
C ASN A 742 9.13 10.53 -4.74
N SER A 743 10.44 10.73 -4.56
CA SER A 743 11.48 10.16 -5.44
C SER A 743 11.72 8.66 -5.21
N LEU A 744 11.33 8.13 -4.04
CA LEU A 744 11.56 6.73 -3.69
C LEU A 744 10.77 5.79 -4.61
N ARG A 745 11.32 4.59 -4.78
CA ARG A 745 10.76 3.51 -5.60
C ARG A 745 10.78 2.24 -4.76
N PHE A 746 9.62 1.62 -4.61
CA PHE A 746 9.40 0.53 -3.69
C PHE A 746 8.73 -0.65 -4.39
N SER A 747 9.09 -1.88 -4.01
CA SER A 747 8.38 -3.05 -4.53
C SER A 747 7.00 -3.20 -3.89
N GLY A 748 6.02 -3.61 -4.70
CA GLY A 748 4.67 -3.92 -4.24
C GLY A 748 3.79 -2.72 -3.87
N VAL A 749 4.16 -1.51 -4.29
CA VAL A 749 3.31 -0.30 -4.31
C VAL A 749 3.52 0.44 -5.64
N PRO A 750 2.55 1.25 -6.10
CA PRO A 750 2.74 2.12 -7.27
C PRO A 750 3.82 3.20 -7.02
N ASN A 751 4.36 3.75 -8.10
CA ASN A 751 5.21 4.94 -8.05
C ASN A 751 4.38 6.18 -7.65
N HIS A 752 5.03 7.20 -7.08
CA HIS A 752 4.37 8.44 -6.62
C HIS A 752 3.47 9.08 -7.70
N LYS A 753 3.96 9.14 -8.96
CA LYS A 753 3.14 9.48 -10.14
C LYS A 753 2.66 8.19 -10.79
N LEU A 754 1.35 7.96 -10.83
CA LEU A 754 0.70 6.89 -11.59
C LEU A 754 -0.14 7.49 -12.73
N ALA A 755 0.39 7.43 -13.95
CA ALA A 755 -0.31 7.85 -15.16
C ALA A 755 -1.10 6.66 -15.76
N LEU A 756 -2.38 6.87 -16.06
CA LEU A 756 -3.28 5.87 -16.63
C LEU A 756 -4.12 6.47 -17.77
N LYS A 757 -4.63 5.60 -18.64
CA LYS A 757 -5.46 5.92 -19.79
C LYS A 757 -6.60 4.91 -19.89
N VAL A 758 -7.76 5.30 -20.41
CA VAL A 758 -8.89 4.36 -20.60
C VAL A 758 -8.53 3.30 -21.65
N GLY A 759 -8.95 2.05 -21.41
CA GLY A 759 -8.67 0.90 -22.28
C GLY A 759 -7.35 0.17 -22.00
N VAL A 760 -6.44 0.74 -21.21
CA VAL A 760 -5.12 0.11 -20.98
C VAL A 760 -5.19 -1.07 -20.00
N PRO A 761 -4.37 -2.11 -20.19
CA PRO A 761 -4.25 -3.20 -19.23
C PRO A 761 -3.38 -2.78 -18.04
N ILE A 762 -3.91 -2.94 -16.82
CA ILE A 762 -3.19 -2.74 -15.55
C ILE A 762 -3.03 -4.07 -14.81
N MET A 763 -2.18 -4.09 -13.77
CA MET A 763 -1.98 -5.26 -12.92
C MET A 763 -2.04 -4.87 -11.44
N LEU A 764 -2.80 -5.62 -10.64
CA LEU A 764 -2.82 -5.44 -9.19
C LEU A 764 -1.47 -5.83 -8.59
N LEU A 765 -0.87 -4.95 -7.78
CA LEU A 765 0.40 -5.20 -7.08
C LEU A 765 0.23 -5.86 -5.70
N ARG A 766 -1.02 -6.00 -5.23
CA ARG A 766 -1.36 -6.57 -3.91
C ARG A 766 -2.61 -7.44 -3.95
N ASN A 767 -2.76 -8.23 -2.90
CA ASN A 767 -4.01 -8.92 -2.62
C ASN A 767 -4.99 -7.91 -2.01
N ILE A 768 -6.13 -7.73 -2.68
CA ILE A 768 -7.24 -6.89 -2.23
C ILE A 768 -8.35 -7.82 -1.73
N ASP A 769 -8.90 -8.63 -2.64
CA ASP A 769 -9.92 -9.63 -2.35
C ASP A 769 -9.57 -10.93 -3.08
N GLN A 770 -9.01 -11.89 -2.36
CA GLN A 770 -8.64 -13.20 -2.92
C GLN A 770 -9.86 -14.07 -3.27
N ALA A 771 -11.00 -13.88 -2.61
CA ALA A 771 -12.20 -14.67 -2.88
C ALA A 771 -12.83 -14.27 -4.21
N ASN A 772 -12.87 -12.96 -4.50
CA ASN A 772 -13.34 -12.43 -5.78
C ASN A 772 -12.24 -12.31 -6.87
N GLY A 773 -11.08 -12.94 -6.67
CA GLY A 773 -10.02 -13.03 -7.69
C GLY A 773 -9.14 -11.78 -7.85
N LEU A 774 -9.25 -10.79 -6.96
CA LEU A 774 -8.46 -9.56 -6.94
C LEU A 774 -7.16 -9.74 -6.13
N CYS A 775 -6.24 -10.56 -6.65
CA CYS A 775 -4.95 -10.82 -6.01
C CYS A 775 -3.74 -10.19 -6.74
N ASN A 776 -2.58 -10.14 -6.09
CA ASN A 776 -1.34 -9.62 -6.68
C ASN A 776 -0.96 -10.39 -7.95
N GLY A 777 -0.93 -9.72 -9.10
CA GLY A 777 -0.69 -10.29 -10.43
C GLY A 777 -1.94 -10.41 -11.30
N THR A 778 -3.13 -10.06 -10.79
CA THR A 778 -4.39 -10.06 -11.54
C THR A 778 -4.34 -8.93 -12.56
N ARG A 779 -4.65 -9.24 -13.82
CA ARG A 779 -4.73 -8.22 -14.87
C ARG A 779 -6.15 -7.74 -15.00
N LEU A 780 -6.29 -6.42 -15.11
CA LEU A 780 -7.54 -5.72 -15.32
C LEU A 780 -7.39 -4.82 -16.55
N GLN A 781 -8.49 -4.43 -17.15
CA GLN A 781 -8.52 -3.40 -18.19
C GLN A 781 -9.27 -2.19 -17.66
N VAL A 782 -8.68 -1.00 -17.77
CA VAL A 782 -9.31 0.25 -17.31
C VAL A 782 -10.54 0.55 -18.18
N GLU A 783 -11.73 0.63 -17.56
CA GLU A 783 -12.96 1.04 -18.24
C GLU A 783 -13.26 2.53 -18.02
N LYS A 784 -13.07 3.02 -16.79
CA LYS A 784 -13.35 4.41 -16.42
C LYS A 784 -12.37 4.87 -15.34
N LEU A 785 -11.81 6.05 -15.55
CA LEU A 785 -10.90 6.72 -14.61
C LEU A 785 -11.72 7.79 -13.87
N GLY A 786 -12.11 7.49 -12.63
CA GLY A 786 -12.71 8.45 -11.71
C GLY A 786 -11.66 9.25 -10.95
N LYS A 787 -12.11 10.21 -10.13
CA LYS A 787 -11.23 11.01 -9.29
C LYS A 787 -10.71 10.22 -8.09
N HIS A 788 -11.57 9.43 -7.44
CA HIS A 788 -11.23 8.67 -6.24
C HIS A 788 -11.25 7.14 -6.45
N VAL A 789 -11.87 6.69 -7.55
CA VAL A 789 -12.01 5.27 -7.89
C VAL A 789 -11.60 5.00 -9.34
N ILE A 790 -10.83 3.94 -9.55
CA ILE A 790 -10.57 3.36 -10.88
C ILE A 790 -11.56 2.20 -11.08
N GLN A 791 -12.41 2.29 -12.10
CA GLN A 791 -13.23 1.17 -12.54
C GLN A 791 -12.46 0.36 -13.60
N ALA A 792 -12.29 -0.93 -13.35
CA ALA A 792 -11.58 -1.81 -14.25
C ALA A 792 -12.27 -3.18 -14.35
N LYS A 793 -12.21 -3.78 -15.53
CA LYS A 793 -12.75 -5.12 -15.81
C LYS A 793 -11.69 -6.17 -15.59
N ILE A 794 -12.01 -7.25 -14.88
CA ILE A 794 -11.10 -8.39 -14.70
C ILE A 794 -10.91 -9.08 -16.04
N ILE A 795 -9.66 -9.17 -16.52
CA ILE A 795 -9.33 -9.85 -17.79
C ILE A 795 -8.55 -11.16 -17.59
N THR A 796 -8.33 -11.58 -16.34
CA THR A 796 -7.71 -12.88 -16.01
C THR A 796 -8.26 -13.48 -14.72
N GLY A 797 -8.63 -14.76 -14.73
CA GLY A 797 -9.06 -15.51 -13.55
C GLY A 797 -10.38 -16.23 -13.81
N THR A 798 -10.94 -16.87 -12.77
CA THR A 798 -12.30 -17.42 -12.79
C THR A 798 -13.36 -16.34 -13.01
N ASN A 799 -13.09 -15.13 -12.52
CA ASN A 799 -14.01 -14.00 -12.51
C ASN A 799 -13.76 -13.04 -13.68
N ALA A 800 -13.13 -13.53 -14.76
CA ALA A 800 -12.89 -12.73 -15.95
C ALA A 800 -14.21 -12.26 -16.59
N GLY A 801 -14.25 -10.98 -16.96
CA GLY A 801 -15.45 -10.30 -17.43
C GLY A 801 -16.17 -9.47 -16.36
N MET A 802 -15.96 -9.75 -15.06
CA MET A 802 -16.55 -8.96 -13.98
C MET A 802 -15.88 -7.58 -13.84
N ILE A 803 -16.67 -6.57 -13.48
CA ILE A 803 -16.18 -5.23 -13.14
C ILE A 803 -15.69 -5.23 -11.70
N THR A 804 -14.66 -4.43 -11.41
CA THR A 804 -14.17 -4.13 -10.06
C THR A 804 -13.89 -2.64 -9.91
N LEU A 805 -13.99 -2.17 -8.68
CA LEU A 805 -13.70 -0.80 -8.26
C LEU A 805 -12.44 -0.79 -7.39
N ILE A 806 -11.46 0.06 -7.71
CA ILE A 806 -10.21 0.19 -6.97
C ILE A 806 -10.16 1.60 -6.35
N PRO A 807 -10.28 1.73 -5.02
CA PRO A 807 -10.11 2.99 -4.32
C PRO A 807 -8.64 3.31 -4.08
N ARG A 808 -8.37 4.56 -3.67
CA ARG A 808 -7.15 4.91 -2.94
C ARG A 808 -7.06 4.11 -1.63
N MET A 809 -5.87 3.60 -1.30
CA MET A 809 -5.61 2.82 -0.09
C MET A 809 -4.25 3.16 0.50
N ASN A 810 -4.13 3.09 1.83
CA ASN A 810 -2.86 3.22 2.54
C ASN A 810 -2.03 1.96 2.31
N LEU A 811 -0.89 2.11 1.65
CA LEU A 811 0.01 1.01 1.35
C LEU A 811 1.39 1.26 1.98
N THR A 812 1.64 0.67 3.15
CA THR A 812 3.03 0.52 3.63
C THR A 812 3.79 -0.29 2.58
N PRO A 813 4.95 0.16 2.05
CA PRO A 813 5.77 -0.59 1.09
C PRO A 813 5.88 -2.07 1.45
N SER A 814 5.93 -2.97 0.46
CA SER A 814 6.02 -4.41 0.76
C SER A 814 7.39 -4.81 1.31
N ASP A 815 8.19 -3.86 1.82
CA ASP A 815 9.61 -4.09 1.97
C ASP A 815 10.46 -3.31 2.99
N LYS A 816 11.41 -4.07 3.58
CA LYS A 816 12.80 -3.67 3.82
C LYS A 816 13.83 -4.69 3.20
N ARG A 817 13.40 -5.86 2.68
CA ARG A 817 14.15 -7.04 2.19
C ARG A 817 13.36 -7.92 1.13
N ILE A 818 13.16 -7.44 -0.12
CA ILE A 818 12.08 -7.83 -1.10
C ILE A 818 11.73 -9.33 -1.31
N PRO A 819 10.42 -9.69 -1.42
CA PRO A 819 9.93 -10.90 -2.10
C PRO A 819 9.11 -10.58 -3.38
N PHE A 820 9.75 -10.47 -4.55
CA PHE A 820 9.04 -10.41 -5.84
C PHE A 820 8.56 -11.80 -6.28
N LYS A 821 7.41 -11.88 -6.96
CA LYS A 821 6.79 -13.17 -7.36
C LYS A 821 6.36 -13.16 -8.83
N ILE A 822 6.95 -14.05 -9.64
CA ILE A 822 6.64 -14.12 -11.07
C ILE A 822 5.44 -15.04 -11.34
N LYS A 823 4.44 -14.48 -12.04
CA LYS A 823 3.17 -15.09 -12.47
C LYS A 823 3.34 -16.31 -13.37
N ARG A 824 2.80 -17.48 -12.99
CA ARG A 824 2.50 -18.60 -13.90
C ARG A 824 1.12 -18.38 -14.56
N LYS A 825 1.12 -17.95 -15.82
CA LYS A 825 0.01 -18.15 -16.76
C LYS A 825 0.64 -18.48 -18.12
N HIS A 826 0.07 -19.41 -18.87
CA HIS A 826 0.52 -19.65 -20.24
C HIS A 826 -0.17 -18.67 -21.17
N LEU A 827 0.63 -17.88 -21.86
CA LEU A 827 0.25 -16.83 -22.79
C LEU A 827 0.30 -17.40 -24.22
N SER A 828 -0.50 -16.83 -25.11
CA SER A 828 -0.51 -17.17 -26.53
C SER A 828 0.65 -16.49 -27.28
N ARG A 829 1.03 -15.28 -26.86
CA ARG A 829 2.08 -14.48 -27.50
C ARG A 829 2.91 -13.72 -26.46
N VAL A 830 4.23 -13.89 -26.51
CA VAL A 830 5.19 -13.31 -25.57
C VAL A 830 6.36 -12.70 -26.33
N GLY A 831 6.60 -11.42 -26.11
CA GLY A 831 7.86 -10.77 -26.44
C GLY A 831 8.80 -10.83 -25.23
N LEU A 832 9.99 -11.40 -25.39
CA LEU A 832 11.04 -11.39 -24.36
C LEU A 832 12.12 -10.39 -24.78
N PHE A 833 12.18 -9.24 -24.09
CA PHE A 833 13.17 -8.19 -24.35
C PHE A 833 14.32 -8.29 -23.35
N LEU A 834 15.52 -8.53 -23.85
CA LEU A 834 16.75 -8.70 -23.08
C LEU A 834 17.79 -7.64 -23.52
N PRO A 835 17.64 -6.37 -23.09
CA PRO A 835 18.68 -5.33 -23.32
C PRO A 835 19.90 -5.51 -22.41
N ARG A 836 19.83 -6.45 -21.46
CA ARG A 836 20.93 -6.96 -20.64
C ARG A 836 20.69 -8.48 -20.43
N PRO A 837 21.73 -9.29 -20.25
CA PRO A 837 21.56 -10.71 -19.93
C PRO A 837 20.81 -10.93 -18.61
N VAL A 838 20.19 -12.10 -18.44
CA VAL A 838 19.63 -12.53 -17.14
C VAL A 838 20.74 -12.87 -16.15
N SER A 839 20.46 -12.72 -14.86
CA SER A 839 21.46 -12.84 -13.78
C SER A 839 21.03 -13.75 -12.62
N THR A 840 19.87 -14.42 -12.72
CA THR A 840 19.31 -15.21 -11.61
C THR A 840 18.81 -16.58 -12.05
N HIS A 841 18.88 -17.55 -11.13
CA HIS A 841 18.51 -18.94 -11.37
C HIS A 841 17.12 -19.08 -11.99
N GLY A 842 17.05 -19.78 -13.12
CA GLY A 842 15.79 -20.13 -13.77
C GLY A 842 15.03 -18.95 -14.39
N GLN A 843 15.56 -17.73 -14.36
CA GLN A 843 14.88 -16.53 -14.88
C GLN A 843 14.52 -16.66 -16.37
N LEU A 844 15.46 -17.14 -17.19
CA LEU A 844 15.26 -17.37 -18.62
C LEU A 844 14.27 -18.51 -18.89
N TYR A 845 14.43 -19.65 -18.20
CA TYR A 845 13.49 -20.78 -18.26
C TYR A 845 12.06 -20.35 -17.90
N VAL A 846 11.90 -19.56 -16.83
CA VAL A 846 10.62 -19.03 -16.37
C VAL A 846 9.95 -18.12 -17.40
N ALA A 847 10.73 -17.29 -18.10
CA ALA A 847 10.23 -16.40 -19.15
C ALA A 847 9.82 -17.17 -20.42
N ILE A 848 10.67 -18.06 -20.91
CA ILE A 848 10.43 -18.83 -22.15
C ILE A 848 9.30 -19.85 -21.94
N SER A 849 9.20 -20.51 -20.79
CA SER A 849 8.12 -21.46 -20.48
C SER A 849 6.72 -20.82 -20.34
N ARG A 850 6.57 -19.51 -20.57
CA ARG A 850 5.26 -18.83 -20.59
C ARG A 850 4.45 -19.07 -21.86
N VAL A 851 5.05 -19.45 -22.99
CA VAL A 851 4.29 -19.71 -24.22
C VAL A 851 3.70 -21.13 -24.26
N LYS A 852 2.77 -21.37 -25.19
CA LYS A 852 2.22 -22.71 -25.49
C LYS A 852 2.84 -23.35 -26.75
N SER A 853 3.23 -22.54 -27.73
CA SER A 853 3.82 -22.93 -29.02
C SER A 853 5.09 -22.12 -29.29
N LYS A 854 5.89 -22.58 -30.27
CA LYS A 854 7.13 -21.92 -30.70
C LYS A 854 6.86 -20.52 -31.26
N ASP A 855 5.89 -20.41 -32.18
CA ASP A 855 5.45 -19.16 -32.82
C ASP A 855 4.91 -18.11 -31.85
N GLY A 856 4.45 -18.57 -30.67
CA GLY A 856 4.02 -17.68 -29.60
C GLY A 856 5.17 -16.87 -28.98
N LEU A 857 6.43 -17.19 -29.25
CA LEU A 857 7.59 -16.55 -28.64
C LEU A 857 8.42 -15.78 -29.67
N LYS A 858 8.77 -14.53 -29.33
CA LYS A 858 9.95 -13.87 -29.91
C LYS A 858 10.85 -13.34 -28.82
N VAL A 859 12.15 -13.40 -29.07
CA VAL A 859 13.22 -12.91 -28.21
C VAL A 859 13.97 -11.81 -28.94
N LEU A 860 14.16 -10.67 -28.28
CA LEU A 860 15.00 -9.58 -28.76
C LEU A 860 16.10 -9.37 -27.73
N VAL A 861 17.32 -9.76 -28.08
CA VAL A 861 18.51 -9.57 -27.26
C VAL A 861 19.32 -8.40 -27.83
N CYS A 862 19.74 -7.47 -26.98
CA CYS A 862 20.57 -6.34 -27.37
C CYS A 862 21.85 -6.28 -26.53
N ASP A 863 22.93 -5.75 -27.11
CA ASP A 863 24.12 -5.33 -26.38
C ASP A 863 23.91 -3.99 -25.67
N ALA A 864 24.94 -3.53 -24.94
CA ALA A 864 24.91 -2.24 -24.23
C ALA A 864 24.77 -1.01 -25.14
N ASN A 865 24.97 -1.16 -26.45
CA ASN A 865 24.81 -0.12 -27.47
C ASN A 865 23.47 -0.22 -28.21
N GLY A 866 22.59 -1.15 -27.81
CA GLY A 866 21.29 -1.40 -28.46
C GLY A 866 21.35 -2.28 -29.72
N LYS A 867 22.52 -2.82 -30.07
CA LYS A 867 22.68 -3.69 -31.26
C LYS A 867 22.14 -5.08 -30.98
N THR A 868 21.42 -5.67 -31.94
CA THR A 868 20.86 -7.02 -31.84
C THR A 868 21.93 -8.11 -31.68
N MET A 869 21.64 -9.13 -30.87
CA MET A 869 22.50 -10.28 -30.59
C MET A 869 21.70 -11.59 -30.69
N SER A 870 22.39 -12.71 -30.95
CA SER A 870 21.79 -14.06 -30.93
C SER A 870 21.99 -14.83 -29.62
N THR A 871 22.83 -14.34 -28.71
CA THR A 871 23.26 -15.09 -27.51
C THR A 871 22.89 -14.39 -26.21
N THR A 872 22.55 -15.15 -25.16
CA THR A 872 22.29 -14.61 -23.82
C THR A 872 22.76 -15.58 -22.73
N THR A 873 22.98 -15.09 -21.51
CA THR A 873 23.35 -15.92 -20.35
C THR A 873 22.16 -16.79 -19.92
N ASN A 874 22.42 -18.03 -19.49
CA ASN A 874 21.49 -18.88 -18.75
C ASN A 874 22.12 -19.24 -17.40
N VAL A 875 21.34 -19.13 -16.31
CA VAL A 875 21.81 -19.35 -14.93
C VAL A 875 20.97 -20.46 -14.30
N VAL A 876 21.61 -21.56 -13.88
CA VAL A 876 21.00 -22.75 -13.31
C VAL A 876 21.87 -23.33 -12.18
N TYR A 877 21.33 -23.36 -10.97
CA TYR A 877 21.97 -23.95 -9.79
C TYR A 877 21.75 -25.48 -9.80
N LYS A 878 22.66 -26.19 -10.46
CA LYS A 878 22.63 -27.65 -10.68
C LYS A 878 22.51 -28.44 -9.36
N GLU A 879 23.05 -27.91 -8.26
CA GLU A 879 23.00 -28.47 -6.90
C GLU A 879 21.56 -28.75 -6.44
N VAL A 880 20.64 -27.83 -6.73
CA VAL A 880 19.22 -27.94 -6.34
C VAL A 880 18.52 -29.04 -7.14
N LEU A 881 18.89 -29.21 -8.41
CA LEU A 881 18.33 -30.26 -9.27
C LEU A 881 18.90 -31.64 -8.93
N GLN A 882 20.20 -31.74 -8.62
CA GLN A 882 20.87 -32.98 -8.21
C GLN A 882 20.24 -33.60 -6.96
N LYS A 883 19.88 -32.79 -5.95
CA LYS A 883 19.17 -33.26 -4.75
C LYS A 883 17.84 -33.98 -5.05
N ILE A 884 17.15 -33.61 -6.13
CA ILE A 884 15.90 -34.25 -6.58
C ILE A 884 16.21 -35.61 -7.22
N ILE A 885 17.28 -35.68 -8.02
CA ILE A 885 17.72 -36.92 -8.67
C ILE A 885 18.09 -37.93 -7.59
N ILE A 886 18.98 -37.55 -6.66
CA ILE A 886 19.38 -38.38 -5.52
C ILE A 886 18.14 -38.86 -4.77
N ARG A 887 17.24 -37.95 -4.35
CA ARG A 887 16.08 -38.33 -3.54
C ARG A 887 15.03 -39.17 -4.30
N SER A 888 15.08 -39.24 -5.62
CA SER A 888 14.20 -40.09 -6.43
C SER A 888 14.77 -41.47 -6.77
N MET A 889 15.96 -41.79 -6.26
CA MET A 889 16.58 -43.12 -6.37
C MET A 889 16.43 -43.94 -5.07
N TRP A 890 15.80 -43.36 -4.05
CA TRP A 890 15.45 -43.93 -2.75
C TRP A 890 13.95 -43.80 -2.53
#